data_AF-A0A238C0R4-F1
#
_entry.id   AF-A0A238C0R4-F1
#
_cell.length_a   1.000
_cell.length_b   1.000
_cell.length_c   1.000
_cell.angle_alpha   90.00
_cell.angle_beta   90.00
_cell.angle_gamma   90.00
#
_symmetry.space_group_name_H-M   'P 1'
#
loop_
_entity.id
_entity.type
_entity.pdbx_description
1 polymer ?
#
loop_
_entity_poly.entity_id
_entity_poly.type
_entity_poly.pdbx_seq_one_letter_code
_entity_poly.pdbx_strand_id
1 'polypeptide(L)'
;MSNRGRMVARLPTIEITLYFLVWISHSLAAFYIAWNVTFNFRDKLVLKASEYINGYKKDIADFEWTYYSRSLGRILIINILHTVLFKICPVFLPKQLSQYSLLIFWIFAEIFFTSFTCVITVFMLAVVISILTNYWRNELVSWLIVIIFIVKINSIAYFSRTEDVYFREFNYYLYSAVKILNFCIYLSRTKGVSFSSSLFVRYTQYIFYPPYSITLIVLFNDFDAEMTEIESGSSKCINYRALLLRLARIIAWFVLFEVILHVIHVHALFVTNPALFNTLHEYECKFHVKLKLYILASVAYVNGKLFYMKYLLLFGIPSWFASVDGMKPPAGPACISRISNYSQMWRNFDRGLYEFLKRQVYIPVAGDPSSKYFSLRRLAALLTVFLFVFAWHGTSSNYFYWILLNILEICMEWIGIAISKTAFYSKIRNFLGPRGERRLIATSMIATAASGVFGVFFFLSRNEIGIIIFKRLFMSIIGRLLRLIISLPDRPFTYYAIAVHILILGYCFNNVCLELEKYFAIKGASEDKCILFIRPVSVKFLEFVKPFCGFVPEVSKPERKIQFREKMLWTAITLFVFLVCCQIPLFGIMSTDSADPFYWLRVILASNRGTLMELGISPIVTSGLIMQLLAGAKIIEVGDTPKERALFNGAQKFTSLSVFGMVITIGQAIVYVASGLYGDPTEIGAGICLLIVIQLVVAGLIVLLLDELLQKGYGLGSGISLFIATNICETIVWKAFSPATLNTGRGTEFEGAIIALFHLLATRNDKIRALREAFYRPNLPNLMNLMATVLVFAVVIYFQMLAAKFGGNILVNLLGTWSDAGGYRSYPTGGICYYLSPPETLAHVIEDPMHCVVYIVFMLGSCAFFSKTWIDVSGSSAKDVAKQLKEQQMVMRGHREKSMIHELNRYIPTAAAFGGLCIGALSVTADFMGAIGSGTGILLAVTIIYQYFEIFVKEQQEMGGVAGMFF
;
A
#
# COMPACT_ATOMS: atom_id res chain seq x y z
N MET A 1 -23.63 -18.86 -25.59
CA MET A 1 -24.23 -18.58 -24.26
C MET A 1 -25.00 -19.82 -23.82
N SER A 2 -24.60 -20.47 -22.71
CA SER A 2 -25.31 -21.56 -21.96
C SER A 2 -24.32 -22.45 -21.16
N ASN A 3 -23.23 -21.89 -20.64
CA ASN A 3 -22.36 -22.59 -19.69
C ASN A 3 -22.11 -21.66 -18.49
N ARG A 4 -23.17 -21.35 -17.74
CA ARG A 4 -23.00 -21.06 -16.30
C ARG A 4 -22.48 -22.36 -15.70
N GLY A 5 -21.16 -22.50 -15.65
CA GLY A 5 -20.48 -23.69 -15.14
C GLY A 5 -21.08 -24.09 -13.79
N ARG A 6 -21.40 -25.37 -13.64
CA ARG A 6 -21.94 -25.96 -12.41
C ARG A 6 -21.08 -25.48 -11.23
N MET A 7 -21.63 -24.58 -10.42
CA MET A 7 -20.91 -24.02 -9.28
C MET A 7 -20.59 -25.15 -8.31
N VAL A 8 -19.30 -25.40 -8.10
CA VAL A 8 -18.80 -26.45 -7.22
C VAL A 8 -19.37 -26.27 -5.81
N ALA A 9 -19.76 -27.37 -5.15
CA ALA A 9 -20.40 -27.33 -3.85
C ALA A 9 -19.50 -26.73 -2.75
N ARG A 10 -20.10 -26.07 -1.76
CA ARG A 10 -19.34 -25.48 -0.63
C ARG A 10 -19.01 -26.56 0.40
N LEU A 11 -17.74 -26.65 0.78
CA LEU A 11 -17.27 -27.48 1.90
C LEU A 11 -17.59 -26.82 3.25
N PRO A 12 -17.59 -27.57 4.35
CA PRO A 12 -17.66 -27.02 5.71
C PRO A 12 -16.65 -25.90 5.94
N THR A 13 -17.06 -24.87 6.68
CA THR A 13 -16.22 -23.68 6.95
C THR A 13 -14.91 -24.03 7.63
N ILE A 14 -14.92 -25.03 8.54
CA ILE A 14 -13.73 -25.52 9.25
C ILE A 14 -12.72 -26.11 8.25
N GLU A 15 -13.18 -26.97 7.34
CA GLU A 15 -12.34 -27.61 6.31
C GLU A 15 -11.71 -26.58 5.38
N ILE A 16 -12.50 -25.60 4.91
CA ILE A 16 -12.00 -24.51 4.07
C ILE A 16 -10.98 -23.65 4.83
N THR A 17 -11.27 -23.29 6.07
CA THR A 17 -10.38 -22.46 6.90
C THR A 17 -9.04 -23.17 7.12
N LEU A 18 -9.07 -24.48 7.38
CA LEU A 18 -7.86 -25.29 7.49
C LEU A 18 -7.05 -25.26 6.19
N TYR A 19 -7.69 -25.43 5.03
CA TYR A 19 -6.99 -25.37 3.74
C TYR A 19 -6.35 -24.01 3.47
N PHE A 20 -7.02 -22.91 3.82
CA PHE A 20 -6.43 -21.57 3.74
C PHE A 20 -5.25 -21.39 4.69
N LEU A 21 -5.35 -21.85 5.95
CA LEU A 21 -4.27 -21.77 6.92
C LEU A 21 -3.04 -22.57 6.47
N VAL A 22 -3.23 -23.78 5.95
CA VAL A 22 -2.15 -24.61 5.40
C VAL A 22 -1.50 -23.91 4.21
N TRP A 23 -2.29 -23.35 3.29
CA TRP A 23 -1.76 -22.67 2.11
C TRP A 23 -0.97 -21.39 2.43
N ILE A 24 -1.48 -20.57 3.36
CA ILE A 24 -0.83 -19.32 3.79
C ILE A 24 0.46 -19.63 4.55
N SER A 25 0.41 -20.56 5.51
CA SER A 25 1.59 -20.94 6.29
C SER A 25 2.69 -21.52 5.40
N HIS A 26 2.33 -22.38 4.44
CA HIS A 26 3.29 -22.91 3.46
C HIS A 26 3.88 -21.81 2.56
N SER A 27 3.06 -20.87 2.09
CA SER A 27 3.53 -19.74 1.28
C SER A 27 4.54 -18.89 2.06
N LEU A 28 4.26 -18.56 3.33
CA LEU A 28 5.17 -17.80 4.18
C LEU A 28 6.48 -18.57 4.45
N ALA A 29 6.38 -19.87 4.71
CA ALA A 29 7.53 -20.74 4.88
C ALA A 29 8.41 -20.77 3.62
N ALA A 30 7.81 -20.81 2.42
CA ALA A 30 8.55 -20.80 1.17
C ALA A 30 9.37 -19.49 0.98
N PHE A 31 8.80 -18.34 1.33
CA PHE A 31 9.53 -17.06 1.31
C PHE A 31 10.68 -17.03 2.32
N TYR A 32 10.46 -17.54 3.54
CA TYR A 32 11.51 -17.64 4.56
C TYR A 32 12.65 -18.57 4.14
N ILE A 33 12.32 -19.74 3.59
CA ILE A 33 13.31 -20.71 3.10
C ILE A 33 14.10 -20.11 1.94
N ALA A 34 13.43 -19.48 0.98
CA ALA A 34 14.10 -18.83 -0.15
C ALA A 34 15.06 -17.74 0.32
N TRP A 35 14.62 -16.87 1.25
CA TRP A 35 15.45 -15.84 1.86
C TRP A 35 16.70 -16.42 2.53
N ASN A 36 16.52 -17.42 3.40
CA ASN A 36 17.63 -18.05 4.13
C ASN A 36 18.65 -18.68 3.17
N VAL A 37 18.18 -19.33 2.10
CA VAL A 37 19.07 -19.91 1.08
C VAL A 37 19.83 -18.82 0.33
N THR A 38 19.13 -17.78 -0.15
CA THR A 38 19.80 -16.70 -0.90
C THR A 38 20.77 -15.90 -0.04
N PHE A 39 20.46 -15.71 1.25
CA PHE A 39 21.32 -15.01 2.19
C PHE A 39 22.65 -15.74 2.40
N ASN A 40 22.61 -17.06 2.57
CA ASN A 40 23.80 -17.89 2.75
C ASN A 40 24.66 -18.02 1.48
N PHE A 41 24.04 -17.92 0.30
CA PHE A 41 24.74 -17.97 -0.98
C PHE A 41 25.16 -16.58 -1.49
N ARG A 42 24.84 -15.50 -0.76
CA ARG A 42 24.99 -14.10 -1.20
C ARG A 42 26.38 -13.76 -1.75
N ASP A 43 27.45 -14.31 -1.16
CA ASP A 43 28.83 -14.01 -1.58
C ASP A 43 29.26 -14.78 -2.84
N LYS A 44 28.55 -15.84 -3.20
CA LYS A 44 28.77 -16.62 -4.43
C LYS A 44 27.90 -16.15 -5.59
N LEU A 45 26.94 -15.25 -5.33
CA LEU A 45 26.01 -14.70 -6.32
C LEU A 45 26.57 -13.42 -6.94
N VAL A 46 26.33 -13.24 -8.23
CA VAL A 46 26.64 -12.00 -8.94
C VAL A 46 25.56 -10.97 -8.61
N LEU A 47 25.87 -10.05 -7.70
CA LEU A 47 24.96 -9.00 -7.24
C LEU A 47 25.61 -7.63 -7.40
N LYS A 48 24.82 -6.60 -7.73
CA LYS A 48 25.30 -5.21 -7.83
C LYS A 48 25.09 -4.51 -6.48
N ALA A 49 25.98 -3.58 -6.12
CA ALA A 49 25.70 -2.66 -5.01
C ALA A 49 24.38 -1.90 -5.29
N SER A 50 23.55 -1.77 -4.26
CA SER A 50 22.30 -1.02 -4.37
C SER A 50 22.58 0.45 -4.62
N GLU A 51 21.84 1.04 -5.56
CA GLU A 51 21.82 2.49 -5.81
C GLU A 51 20.98 3.25 -4.75
N TYR A 52 20.20 2.52 -3.95
CA TYR A 52 19.25 3.08 -2.97
C TYR A 52 19.70 2.89 -1.52
N ILE A 53 20.41 1.80 -1.21
CA ILE A 53 20.75 1.39 0.16
C ILE A 53 22.25 1.07 0.26
N ASN A 54 23.03 1.97 0.85
CA ASN A 54 24.46 1.75 1.12
C ASN A 54 24.69 0.43 1.89
N GLY A 55 25.64 -0.39 1.42
CA GLY A 55 26.00 -1.68 2.02
C GLY A 55 25.11 -2.87 1.61
N TYR A 56 23.99 -2.64 0.94
CA TYR A 56 23.12 -3.71 0.43
C TYR A 56 23.43 -4.05 -1.02
N LYS A 57 23.22 -5.32 -1.38
CA LYS A 57 23.42 -5.83 -2.74
C LYS A 57 22.04 -6.14 -3.35
N LYS A 58 21.79 -5.66 -4.57
CA LYS A 58 20.56 -5.87 -5.34
C LYS A 58 20.74 -7.02 -6.33
N ASP A 59 19.71 -7.86 -6.45
CA ASP A 59 19.59 -8.82 -7.54
C ASP A 59 19.25 -8.10 -8.85
N ILE A 60 20.17 -8.17 -9.81
CA ILE A 60 20.04 -7.58 -11.16
C ILE A 60 20.00 -8.65 -12.25
N ALA A 61 19.83 -9.93 -11.88
CA ALA A 61 19.91 -11.03 -12.83
C ALA A 61 18.71 -11.09 -13.80
N ASP A 62 17.57 -10.49 -13.43
CA ASP A 62 16.47 -10.27 -14.37
C ASP A 62 16.77 -9.05 -15.27
N PHE A 63 17.21 -9.34 -16.49
CA PHE A 63 17.54 -8.33 -17.50
C PHE A 63 16.31 -7.53 -17.95
N GLU A 64 15.14 -8.17 -18.06
CA GLU A 64 13.90 -7.52 -18.52
C GLU A 64 13.48 -6.42 -17.54
N TRP A 65 13.47 -6.74 -16.24
CA TRP A 65 13.17 -5.74 -15.21
C TRP A 65 14.22 -4.64 -15.14
N THR A 66 15.49 -5.00 -15.22
CA THR A 66 16.59 -4.03 -15.12
C THR A 66 16.53 -3.00 -16.26
N TYR A 67 16.34 -3.44 -17.50
CA TYR A 67 16.20 -2.54 -18.65
C TYR A 67 14.89 -1.74 -18.63
N TYR A 68 13.79 -2.35 -18.18
CA TYR A 68 12.52 -1.66 -18.00
C TYR A 68 12.63 -0.55 -16.94
N SER A 69 13.21 -0.84 -15.78
CA SER A 69 13.39 0.12 -14.68
C SER A 69 14.27 1.32 -15.10
N ARG A 70 15.33 1.10 -15.89
CA ARG A 70 16.15 2.20 -16.45
C ARG A 70 15.36 3.06 -17.44
N SER A 71 14.47 2.42 -18.20
CA SER A 71 13.63 3.10 -19.21
C SER A 71 12.40 3.79 -18.63
N LEU A 72 12.04 3.49 -17.37
CA LEU A 72 10.83 3.96 -16.71
C LEU A 72 10.69 5.49 -16.74
N GLY A 73 11.78 6.23 -16.51
CA GLY A 73 11.77 7.69 -16.57
C GLY A 73 11.29 8.23 -17.92
N ARG A 74 11.76 7.63 -19.03
CA ARG A 74 11.33 8.01 -20.39
C ARG A 74 9.88 7.62 -20.65
N ILE A 75 9.47 6.42 -20.22
CA ILE A 75 8.07 5.94 -20.32
C ILE A 75 7.13 6.91 -19.62
N LEU A 76 7.47 7.35 -18.40
CA LEU A 76 6.65 8.29 -17.64
C LEU A 76 6.58 9.66 -18.32
N ILE A 77 7.70 10.21 -18.78
CA ILE A 77 7.72 11.51 -19.48
C ILE A 77 6.80 11.48 -20.72
N ILE A 78 6.96 10.46 -21.58
CA ILE A 78 6.15 10.33 -22.79
C ILE A 78 4.67 10.20 -22.46
N ASN A 79 4.31 9.30 -21.53
CA ASN A 79 2.91 9.04 -21.22
C ASN A 79 2.24 10.20 -20.47
N ILE A 80 2.96 10.94 -19.62
CA ILE A 80 2.44 12.16 -18.97
C ILE A 80 2.17 13.24 -20.02
N LEU A 81 3.14 13.53 -20.88
CA LEU A 81 2.98 14.51 -21.97
C LEU A 81 1.83 14.11 -22.90
N HIS A 82 1.76 12.83 -23.24
CA HIS A 82 0.67 12.26 -24.03
C HIS A 82 -0.70 12.51 -23.39
N THR A 83 -0.92 12.10 -22.14
CA THR A 83 -2.22 12.26 -21.47
C THR A 83 -2.62 13.72 -21.31
N VAL A 84 -1.66 14.62 -21.09
CA VAL A 84 -1.91 16.07 -21.05
C VAL A 84 -2.38 16.57 -22.43
N LEU A 85 -1.65 16.26 -23.50
CA LEU A 85 -2.00 16.68 -24.86
C LEU A 85 -3.30 16.03 -25.34
N PHE A 86 -3.54 14.76 -25.01
CA PHE A 86 -4.75 14.02 -25.37
C PHE A 86 -6.02 14.68 -24.83
N LYS A 87 -5.95 15.33 -23.66
CA LYS A 87 -7.08 16.07 -23.06
C LYS A 87 -7.18 17.51 -23.52
N ILE A 88 -6.06 18.17 -23.79
CA ILE A 88 -6.00 19.58 -24.19
C ILE A 88 -6.38 19.74 -25.67
N CYS A 89 -5.80 18.96 -26.59
CA CYS A 89 -5.98 19.16 -28.03
C CYS A 89 -7.45 19.16 -28.48
N PRO A 90 -8.32 18.24 -28.02
CA PRO A 90 -9.74 18.23 -28.43
C PRO A 90 -10.54 19.43 -27.90
N VAL A 91 -10.07 20.10 -26.85
CA VAL A 91 -10.73 21.28 -26.27
C VAL A 91 -10.43 22.54 -27.08
N PHE A 92 -9.19 22.67 -27.58
CA PHE A 92 -8.72 23.88 -28.26
C PHE A 92 -8.75 23.79 -29.79
N LEU A 93 -8.69 22.58 -30.37
CA LEU A 93 -8.55 22.39 -31.82
C LEU A 93 -9.77 21.67 -32.43
N PRO A 94 -10.11 21.96 -33.70
CA PRO A 94 -11.08 21.16 -34.45
C PRO A 94 -10.67 19.68 -34.53
N LYS A 95 -11.64 18.78 -34.62
CA LYS A 95 -11.44 17.32 -34.55
C LYS A 95 -10.31 16.80 -35.47
N GLN A 96 -10.29 17.19 -36.74
CA GLN A 96 -9.26 16.74 -37.69
C GLN A 96 -7.86 17.26 -37.31
N LEU A 97 -7.76 18.55 -36.95
CA LEU A 97 -6.48 19.16 -36.59
C LEU A 97 -5.94 18.54 -35.29
N SER A 98 -6.81 18.25 -34.32
CA SER A 98 -6.46 17.54 -33.09
C SER A 98 -5.94 16.12 -33.37
N GLN A 99 -6.51 15.40 -34.34
CA GLN A 99 -6.04 14.06 -34.69
C GLN A 99 -4.64 14.09 -35.30
N TYR A 100 -4.37 15.03 -36.21
CA TYR A 100 -3.04 15.18 -36.82
C TYR A 100 -1.99 15.67 -35.82
N SER A 101 -2.33 16.63 -34.95
CA SER A 101 -1.39 17.14 -33.94
C SER A 101 -0.96 16.05 -32.96
N LEU A 102 -1.92 15.23 -32.49
CA LEU A 102 -1.62 14.09 -31.63
C LEU A 102 -0.77 13.03 -32.35
N LEU A 103 -1.06 12.75 -33.62
CA LEU A 103 -0.30 11.79 -34.41
C LEU A 103 1.17 12.22 -34.60
N ILE A 104 1.39 13.49 -34.93
CA ILE A 104 2.74 14.06 -35.06
C ILE A 104 3.49 13.91 -33.74
N PHE A 105 2.85 14.28 -32.63
CA PHE A 105 3.43 14.12 -31.30
C PHE A 105 3.76 12.65 -30.99
N TRP A 106 2.87 11.70 -31.29
CA TRP A 106 3.11 10.27 -31.06
C TRP A 106 4.30 9.73 -31.85
N ILE A 107 4.46 10.13 -33.12
CA ILE A 107 5.62 9.73 -33.92
C ILE A 107 6.91 10.25 -33.27
N PHE A 108 6.96 11.52 -32.86
CA PHE A 108 8.12 12.08 -32.17
C PHE A 108 8.38 11.42 -30.81
N ALA A 109 7.33 11.11 -30.07
CA ALA A 109 7.42 10.42 -28.78
C ALA A 109 8.04 9.02 -28.94
N GLU A 110 7.63 8.27 -29.97
CA GLU A 110 8.18 6.94 -30.24
C GLU A 110 9.62 7.00 -30.77
N ILE A 111 10.00 8.05 -31.52
CA ILE A 111 11.40 8.29 -31.91
C ILE A 111 12.27 8.57 -30.67
N PHE A 112 11.79 9.39 -29.73
CA PHE A 112 12.49 9.66 -28.47
C PHE A 112 12.58 8.41 -27.58
N PHE A 113 11.56 7.56 -27.62
CA PHE A 113 11.53 6.32 -26.86
C PHE A 113 12.52 5.29 -27.42
N THR A 114 12.42 4.99 -28.71
CA THR A 114 13.20 3.96 -29.39
C THR A 114 14.40 4.58 -30.13
N SER A 115 14.30 4.68 -31.46
CA SER A 115 15.22 5.32 -32.37
C SER A 115 14.50 5.68 -33.66
N PHE A 116 15.04 6.64 -34.41
CA PHE A 116 14.50 7.05 -35.71
C PHE A 116 14.40 5.90 -36.71
N THR A 117 15.47 5.08 -36.79
CA THR A 117 15.51 3.90 -37.67
C THR A 117 14.41 2.91 -37.33
N CYS A 118 14.16 2.67 -36.05
CA CYS A 118 13.13 1.72 -35.58
C CYS A 118 11.72 2.16 -35.97
N VAL A 119 11.39 3.44 -35.80
CA VAL A 119 10.08 3.98 -36.17
C VAL A 119 9.85 3.90 -37.69
N ILE A 120 10.86 4.22 -38.49
CA ILE A 120 10.77 4.13 -39.95
C ILE A 120 10.61 2.70 -40.43
N THR A 121 11.39 1.75 -39.90
CA THR A 121 11.29 0.35 -40.33
C THR A 121 9.91 -0.24 -39.99
N VAL A 122 9.36 0.07 -38.81
CA VAL A 122 7.97 -0.31 -38.46
C VAL A 122 6.96 0.34 -39.39
N PHE A 123 7.10 1.63 -39.69
CA PHE A 123 6.20 2.33 -40.60
C PHE A 123 6.24 1.74 -42.02
N MET A 124 7.44 1.48 -42.55
CA MET A 124 7.62 0.86 -43.87
C MET A 124 7.05 -0.56 -43.90
N LEU A 125 7.28 -1.36 -42.85
CA LEU A 125 6.68 -2.68 -42.71
C LEU A 125 5.14 -2.60 -42.70
N ALA A 126 4.58 -1.66 -41.93
CA ALA A 126 3.15 -1.43 -41.83
C ALA A 126 2.53 -1.08 -43.19
N VAL A 127 3.16 -0.20 -43.97
CA VAL A 127 2.70 0.22 -45.30
C VAL A 127 2.79 -0.94 -46.29
N VAL A 128 3.94 -1.62 -46.39
CA VAL A 128 4.16 -2.72 -47.34
C VAL A 128 3.16 -3.85 -47.12
N ILE A 129 3.01 -4.32 -45.88
CA ILE A 129 2.09 -5.42 -45.58
C ILE A 129 0.64 -4.99 -45.83
N SER A 130 0.27 -3.75 -45.52
CA SER A 130 -1.08 -3.25 -45.79
C SER A 130 -1.42 -3.20 -47.27
N ILE A 131 -0.48 -2.76 -48.13
CA ILE A 131 -0.65 -2.75 -49.59
C ILE A 131 -0.81 -4.17 -50.13
N LEU A 132 0.09 -5.09 -49.74
CA LEU A 132 0.03 -6.49 -50.16
C LEU A 132 -1.28 -7.16 -49.71
N THR A 133 -1.72 -6.87 -48.49
CA THR A 133 -2.98 -7.40 -47.94
C THR A 133 -4.19 -6.82 -48.67
N ASN A 134 -4.18 -5.54 -49.02
CA ASN A 134 -5.27 -4.93 -49.78
C ASN A 134 -5.38 -5.51 -51.20
N TYR A 135 -4.24 -5.87 -51.81
CA TYR A 135 -4.18 -6.47 -53.14
C TYR A 135 -4.64 -7.95 -53.15
N TRP A 136 -4.07 -8.80 -52.28
CA TRP A 136 -4.39 -10.23 -52.26
C TRP A 136 -5.63 -10.61 -51.44
N ARG A 137 -6.05 -9.76 -50.48
CA ARG A 137 -7.17 -10.02 -49.55
C ARG A 137 -7.12 -11.40 -48.89
N ASN A 138 -5.92 -11.96 -48.69
CA ASN A 138 -5.68 -13.25 -48.08
C ASN A 138 -4.87 -13.09 -46.79
N GLU A 139 -5.44 -13.54 -45.66
CA GLU A 139 -4.79 -13.43 -44.35
C GLU A 139 -3.52 -14.29 -44.22
N LEU A 140 -3.39 -15.38 -44.97
CA LEU A 140 -2.24 -16.28 -44.89
C LEU A 140 -0.92 -15.58 -45.29
N VAL A 141 -0.98 -14.66 -46.24
CA VAL A 141 0.22 -13.94 -46.69
C VAL A 141 0.71 -12.99 -45.61
N SER A 142 -0.21 -12.26 -44.96
CA SER A 142 0.11 -11.39 -43.83
C SER A 142 0.70 -12.19 -42.66
N TRP A 143 0.13 -13.37 -42.35
CA TRP A 143 0.66 -14.27 -41.33
C TRP A 143 2.09 -14.74 -41.62
N LEU A 144 2.36 -15.22 -42.85
CA LEU A 144 3.69 -15.71 -43.23
C LEU A 144 4.76 -14.63 -43.12
N ILE A 145 4.49 -13.43 -43.66
CA ILE A 145 5.45 -12.32 -43.64
C ILE A 145 5.75 -11.90 -42.19
N VAL A 146 4.72 -11.76 -41.34
CA VAL A 146 4.88 -11.32 -39.96
C VAL A 146 5.58 -12.39 -39.11
N ILE A 147 5.26 -13.68 -39.27
CA ILE A 147 5.95 -14.75 -38.54
C ILE A 147 7.43 -14.81 -38.95
N ILE A 148 7.74 -14.69 -40.25
CA ILE A 148 9.13 -14.62 -40.72
C ILE A 148 9.84 -13.42 -40.09
N PHE A 149 9.20 -12.25 -40.06
CA PHE A 149 9.75 -11.06 -39.41
C PHE A 149 10.03 -11.29 -37.92
N ILE A 150 9.08 -11.85 -37.16
CA ILE A 150 9.23 -12.13 -35.72
C ILE A 150 10.37 -13.13 -35.47
N VAL A 151 10.42 -14.24 -36.20
CA VAL A 151 11.43 -15.29 -36.01
C VAL A 151 12.83 -14.81 -36.41
N LYS A 152 12.93 -14.02 -37.49
CA LYS A 152 14.20 -13.52 -38.03
C LYS A 152 14.48 -12.06 -37.66
N ILE A 153 13.85 -11.55 -36.61
CA ILE A 153 13.91 -10.13 -36.24
C ILE A 153 15.35 -9.63 -36.08
N ASN A 154 16.21 -10.39 -35.40
CA ASN A 154 17.62 -10.08 -35.17
C ASN A 154 18.48 -10.03 -36.45
N SER A 155 17.99 -10.60 -37.56
CA SER A 155 18.69 -10.58 -38.85
C SER A 155 18.11 -9.58 -39.86
N ILE A 156 16.86 -9.17 -39.68
CA ILE A 156 16.13 -8.28 -40.61
C ILE A 156 16.13 -6.84 -40.11
N ALA A 157 15.92 -6.64 -38.80
CA ALA A 157 15.81 -5.31 -38.21
C ALA A 157 17.17 -4.81 -37.73
N TYR A 158 17.42 -3.50 -37.90
CA TYR A 158 18.56 -2.85 -37.28
C TYR A 158 18.30 -2.64 -35.79
N PHE A 159 19.31 -2.96 -34.98
CA PHE A 159 19.31 -2.75 -33.55
C PHE A 159 20.47 -1.86 -33.11
N SER A 160 20.18 -0.97 -32.17
CA SER A 160 21.18 -0.12 -31.52
C SER A 160 22.14 -0.93 -30.64
N ARG A 161 23.42 -0.53 -30.59
CA ARG A 161 24.47 -1.24 -29.83
C ARG A 161 24.30 -1.16 -28.31
N THR A 162 23.62 -0.13 -27.81
CA THR A 162 23.36 0.07 -26.39
C THR A 162 22.25 -0.86 -25.90
N GLU A 163 22.53 -1.70 -24.91
CA GLU A 163 21.63 -2.76 -24.42
C GLU A 163 20.24 -2.25 -24.00
N ASP A 164 20.17 -1.08 -23.34
CA ASP A 164 18.90 -0.51 -22.89
C ASP A 164 18.01 -0.09 -24.08
N VAL A 165 18.62 0.42 -25.16
CA VAL A 165 17.91 0.82 -26.40
C VAL A 165 17.50 -0.42 -27.18
N TYR A 166 18.40 -1.42 -27.28
CA TYR A 166 18.11 -2.72 -27.91
C TYR A 166 16.83 -3.34 -27.33
N PHE A 167 16.70 -3.37 -26.00
CA PHE A 167 15.51 -3.94 -25.35
C PHE A 167 14.21 -3.20 -25.73
N ARG A 168 14.25 -1.87 -25.83
CA ARG A 168 13.08 -1.08 -26.22
C ARG A 168 12.71 -1.29 -27.68
N GLU A 169 13.69 -1.26 -28.57
CA GLU A 169 13.52 -1.52 -30.00
C GLU A 169 12.96 -2.94 -30.23
N PHE A 170 13.52 -3.94 -29.55
CA PHE A 170 13.08 -5.34 -29.66
C PHE A 170 11.60 -5.51 -29.30
N ASN A 171 11.18 -4.98 -28.15
CA ASN A 171 9.77 -5.06 -27.76
C ASN A 171 8.89 -4.22 -28.70
N TYR A 172 9.31 -3.02 -29.08
CA TYR A 172 8.54 -2.17 -29.99
C TYR A 172 8.30 -2.85 -31.35
N TYR A 173 9.32 -3.48 -31.93
CA TYR A 173 9.18 -4.26 -33.16
C TYR A 173 8.21 -5.43 -33.00
N LEU A 174 8.35 -6.20 -31.92
CA LEU A 174 7.57 -7.41 -31.68
C LEU A 174 6.07 -7.10 -31.51
N TYR A 175 5.74 -6.11 -30.69
CA TYR A 175 4.35 -5.69 -30.46
C TYR A 175 3.77 -4.94 -31.66
N SER A 176 4.57 -4.11 -32.34
CA SER A 176 4.13 -3.44 -33.57
C SER A 176 3.84 -4.44 -34.70
N ALA A 177 4.64 -5.50 -34.83
CA ALA A 177 4.39 -6.56 -35.81
C ALA A 177 3.03 -7.26 -35.60
N VAL A 178 2.65 -7.53 -34.35
CA VAL A 178 1.32 -8.07 -34.01
C VAL A 178 0.20 -7.07 -34.27
N LYS A 179 0.41 -5.77 -34.00
CA LYS A 179 -0.55 -4.72 -34.36
C LYS A 179 -0.78 -4.65 -35.87
N ILE A 180 0.29 -4.61 -36.66
CA ILE A 180 0.23 -4.61 -38.13
C ILE A 180 -0.56 -5.82 -38.62
N LEU A 181 -0.22 -7.01 -38.12
CA LEU A 181 -0.93 -8.25 -38.46
C LEU A 181 -2.43 -8.16 -38.12
N ASN A 182 -2.78 -7.62 -36.96
CA ASN A 182 -4.17 -7.46 -36.52
C ASN A 182 -4.99 -6.62 -37.50
N PHE A 183 -4.43 -5.50 -37.95
CA PHE A 183 -5.06 -4.63 -38.94
C PHE A 183 -5.18 -5.32 -40.31
N CYS A 184 -4.14 -6.02 -40.76
CA CYS A 184 -4.17 -6.76 -42.02
C CYS A 184 -5.24 -7.87 -42.03
N ILE A 185 -5.42 -8.56 -40.90
CA ILE A 185 -6.49 -9.53 -40.73
C ILE A 185 -7.86 -8.84 -40.78
N TYR A 186 -8.02 -7.69 -40.13
CA TYR A 186 -9.25 -6.88 -40.20
C TYR A 186 -9.60 -6.50 -41.65
N LEU A 187 -8.62 -6.02 -42.43
CA LEU A 187 -8.80 -5.65 -43.83
C LEU A 187 -9.17 -6.85 -44.71
N SER A 188 -8.60 -8.02 -44.44
CA SER A 188 -8.88 -9.26 -45.20
C SER A 188 -10.29 -9.81 -44.90
N ARG A 189 -10.73 -9.75 -43.64
CA ARG A 189 -12.02 -10.31 -43.20
C ARG A 189 -13.20 -9.40 -43.53
N THR A 190 -12.98 -8.08 -43.62
CA THR A 190 -14.05 -7.10 -43.87
C THR A 190 -14.14 -6.75 -45.37
N LYS A 191 -14.85 -7.59 -46.13
CA LYS A 191 -14.91 -7.51 -47.61
C LYS A 191 -15.54 -6.22 -48.18
N GLY A 192 -16.19 -5.39 -47.37
CA GLY A 192 -16.88 -4.17 -47.79
C GLY A 192 -16.12 -2.86 -47.58
N VAL A 193 -14.94 -2.88 -46.95
CA VAL A 193 -14.17 -1.67 -46.64
C VAL A 193 -13.03 -1.49 -47.64
N SER A 194 -13.06 -0.40 -48.40
CA SER A 194 -11.94 0.08 -49.21
C SER A 194 -10.97 0.88 -48.33
N PHE A 195 -9.69 0.90 -48.72
CA PHE A 195 -8.66 1.62 -47.98
C PHE A 195 -8.85 3.13 -48.16
N SER A 196 -9.53 3.78 -47.22
CA SER A 196 -9.79 5.22 -47.21
C SER A 196 -8.68 6.00 -46.47
N SER A 197 -8.58 7.30 -46.74
CA SER A 197 -7.65 8.19 -46.02
C SER A 197 -7.93 8.22 -44.50
N SER A 198 -9.21 8.19 -44.09
CA SER A 198 -9.59 8.15 -42.67
C SER A 198 -9.17 6.85 -41.97
N LEU A 199 -9.29 5.71 -42.67
CA LEU A 199 -8.85 4.41 -42.14
C LEU A 199 -7.33 4.36 -41.99
N PHE A 200 -6.58 4.97 -42.93
CA PHE A 200 -5.14 5.08 -42.82
C PHE A 200 -4.70 5.91 -41.60
N VAL A 201 -5.37 7.04 -41.33
CA VAL A 201 -5.12 7.85 -40.12
C VAL A 201 -5.37 7.02 -38.86
N ARG A 202 -6.49 6.29 -38.80
CA ARG A 202 -6.83 5.43 -37.64
C ARG A 202 -5.84 4.29 -37.45
N TYR A 203 -5.38 3.68 -38.55
CA TYR A 203 -4.35 2.64 -38.51
C TYR A 203 -3.02 3.17 -37.98
N THR A 204 -2.61 4.36 -38.43
CA THR A 204 -1.38 5.02 -37.98
C THR A 204 -1.49 5.39 -36.49
N GLN A 205 -2.65 5.87 -36.05
CA GLN A 205 -2.95 6.09 -34.63
C GLN A 205 -2.82 4.81 -33.79
N TYR A 206 -3.34 3.69 -34.28
CA TYR A 206 -3.27 2.41 -33.58
C TYR A 206 -1.84 1.89 -33.39
N ILE A 207 -0.97 2.09 -34.39
CA ILE A 207 0.45 1.71 -34.31
C ILE A 207 1.16 2.56 -33.25
N PHE A 208 1.06 3.89 -33.36
CA PHE A 208 1.86 4.85 -32.58
C PHE A 208 1.25 5.28 -31.25
N TYR A 209 0.08 4.76 -30.86
CA TYR A 209 -0.52 5.10 -29.56
C TYR A 209 0.41 4.68 -28.39
N PRO A 210 0.99 5.64 -27.63
CA PRO A 210 2.10 5.35 -26.72
C PRO A 210 1.78 4.37 -25.58
N PRO A 211 0.60 4.42 -24.93
CA PRO A 211 0.27 3.45 -23.88
C PRO A 211 0.22 1.99 -24.36
N TYR A 212 0.05 1.74 -25.65
CA TYR A 212 -0.02 0.38 -26.22
C TYR A 212 1.22 0.02 -27.05
N SER A 213 2.31 0.80 -27.03
CA SER A 213 3.43 0.59 -27.95
C SER A 213 4.30 -0.63 -27.62
N ILE A 214 4.47 -0.99 -26.35
CA ILE A 214 5.53 -1.94 -25.92
C ILE A 214 5.02 -3.19 -25.20
N THR A 215 3.90 -3.12 -24.47
CA THR A 215 3.51 -4.21 -23.55
C THR A 215 2.06 -4.67 -23.64
N LEU A 216 1.16 -3.91 -24.26
CA LEU A 216 -0.28 -4.23 -24.29
C LEU A 216 -0.74 -4.58 -25.71
N ILE A 217 -1.41 -5.72 -25.85
CA ILE A 217 -2.05 -6.15 -27.09
C ILE A 217 -3.54 -5.85 -26.99
N VAL A 218 -4.03 -4.97 -27.87
CA VAL A 218 -5.44 -4.63 -28.04
C VAL A 218 -5.82 -4.92 -29.49
N LEU A 219 -7.02 -5.43 -29.75
CA LEU A 219 -7.47 -5.70 -31.12
C LEU A 219 -7.84 -4.38 -31.83
N PHE A 220 -7.59 -4.28 -33.14
CA PHE A 220 -7.88 -3.07 -33.91
C PHE A 220 -9.36 -2.66 -33.81
N ASN A 221 -10.28 -3.62 -33.89
CA ASN A 221 -11.72 -3.37 -33.76
C ASN A 221 -12.11 -2.74 -32.42
N ASP A 222 -11.51 -3.22 -31.34
CA ASP A 222 -11.80 -2.74 -29.99
C ASP A 222 -11.20 -1.33 -29.82
N PHE A 223 -9.99 -1.09 -30.35
CA PHE A 223 -9.35 0.22 -30.37
C PHE A 223 -10.14 1.27 -31.17
N ASP A 224 -10.57 0.96 -32.40
CA ASP A 224 -11.33 1.89 -33.24
C ASP A 224 -12.70 2.23 -32.64
N ALA A 225 -13.38 1.24 -32.06
CA ALA A 225 -14.65 1.46 -31.36
C ALA A 225 -14.48 2.38 -30.14
N GLU A 226 -13.45 2.15 -29.32
CA GLU A 226 -13.16 2.97 -28.14
C GLU A 226 -12.75 4.39 -28.50
N MET A 227 -11.87 4.56 -29.49
CA MET A 227 -11.42 5.87 -29.94
C MET A 227 -12.59 6.67 -30.53
N THR A 228 -13.50 6.01 -31.24
CA THR A 228 -14.73 6.64 -31.77
C THR A 228 -15.72 7.01 -30.65
N GLU A 229 -15.85 6.19 -29.58
CA GLU A 229 -16.65 6.50 -28.38
C GLU A 229 -16.13 7.77 -27.68
N ILE A 230 -14.80 7.95 -27.61
CA ILE A 230 -14.14 9.12 -27.01
C ILE A 230 -14.36 10.36 -27.89
N GLU A 231 -14.09 10.26 -29.19
CA GLU A 231 -14.20 11.39 -30.12
C GLU A 231 -15.64 11.87 -30.34
N SER A 232 -16.64 11.03 -30.04
CA SER A 232 -18.06 11.39 -30.13
C SER A 232 -18.58 12.08 -28.85
N GLY A 233 -17.75 12.24 -27.82
CA GLY A 233 -18.13 12.91 -26.57
C GLY A 233 -19.05 12.08 -25.68
N SER A 234 -19.26 10.79 -25.97
CA SER A 234 -20.09 9.86 -25.17
C SER A 234 -19.39 9.39 -23.88
N SER A 235 -18.50 10.22 -23.32
CA SER A 235 -17.56 9.85 -22.27
C SER A 235 -18.29 9.31 -21.03
N LYS A 236 -18.00 8.06 -20.67
CA LYS A 236 -18.36 7.52 -19.35
C LYS A 236 -17.68 8.36 -18.27
N CYS A 237 -18.41 8.71 -17.21
CA CYS A 237 -17.84 9.39 -16.04
C CYS A 237 -16.64 8.59 -15.50
N ILE A 238 -15.43 9.14 -15.66
CA ILE A 238 -14.21 8.53 -15.13
C ILE A 238 -14.24 8.64 -13.61
N ASN A 239 -14.11 7.51 -12.92
CA ASN A 239 -14.03 7.48 -11.47
C ASN A 239 -12.60 7.78 -11.01
N TYR A 240 -12.30 9.06 -10.80
CA TYR A 240 -10.98 9.53 -10.35
C TYR A 240 -10.52 8.88 -9.03
N ARG A 241 -11.45 8.58 -8.11
CA ARG A 241 -11.10 7.89 -6.85
C ARG A 241 -10.56 6.48 -7.11
N ALA A 242 -11.21 5.72 -8.00
CA ALA A 242 -10.75 4.39 -8.37
C ALA A 242 -9.39 4.45 -9.09
N LEU A 243 -9.20 5.44 -9.97
CA LEU A 243 -7.96 5.64 -10.70
C LEU A 243 -6.79 6.00 -9.77
N LEU A 244 -7.02 6.84 -8.77
CA LEU A 244 -6.01 7.23 -7.77
C LEU A 244 -5.64 6.05 -6.85
N LEU A 245 -6.62 5.23 -6.45
CA LEU A 245 -6.35 4.00 -5.70
C LEU A 245 -5.55 2.98 -6.52
N ARG A 246 -5.83 2.85 -7.83
CA ARG A 246 -5.04 2.01 -8.73
C ARG A 246 -3.61 2.52 -8.86
N LEU A 247 -3.41 3.84 -8.97
CA LEU A 247 -2.07 4.45 -9.02
C LEU A 247 -1.28 4.17 -7.73
N ALA A 248 -1.88 4.46 -6.57
CA ALA A 248 -1.26 4.21 -5.27
C ALA A 248 -0.89 2.73 -5.11
N ARG A 249 -1.74 1.82 -5.60
CA ARG A 249 -1.46 0.38 -5.62
C ARG A 249 -0.26 0.04 -6.51
N ILE A 250 -0.17 0.59 -7.72
CA ILE A 250 0.97 0.35 -8.62
C ILE A 250 2.28 0.84 -7.97
N ILE A 251 2.27 2.03 -7.38
CA ILE A 251 3.43 2.59 -6.65
C ILE A 251 3.83 1.67 -5.48
N ALA A 252 2.86 1.22 -4.68
CA ALA A 252 3.13 0.31 -3.57
C ALA A 252 3.74 -1.02 -4.03
N TRP A 253 3.22 -1.61 -5.12
CA TRP A 253 3.80 -2.83 -5.70
C TRP A 253 5.19 -2.61 -6.29
N PHE A 254 5.45 -1.43 -6.88
CA PHE A 254 6.77 -1.08 -7.39
C PHE A 254 7.81 -1.01 -6.27
N VAL A 255 7.49 -0.28 -5.19
CA VAL A 255 8.36 -0.18 -4.01
C VAL A 255 8.58 -1.55 -3.38
N LEU A 256 7.51 -2.33 -3.21
CA LEU A 256 7.60 -3.67 -2.63
C LEU A 256 8.48 -4.60 -3.47
N PHE A 257 8.32 -4.59 -4.79
CA PHE A 257 9.12 -5.41 -5.69
C PHE A 257 10.60 -5.03 -5.64
N GLU A 258 10.91 -3.72 -5.67
CA GLU A 258 12.28 -3.22 -5.51
C GLU A 258 12.89 -3.63 -4.17
N VAL A 259 12.17 -3.51 -3.06
CA VAL A 259 12.65 -3.97 -1.74
C VAL A 259 12.94 -5.47 -1.73
N ILE A 260 12.05 -6.29 -2.30
CA ILE A 260 12.25 -7.75 -2.31
C ILE A 260 13.52 -8.14 -3.08
N LEU A 261 13.87 -7.45 -4.17
CA LEU A 261 15.12 -7.71 -4.91
C LEU A 261 16.41 -7.42 -4.11
N HIS A 262 16.32 -6.66 -3.02
CA HIS A 262 17.44 -6.43 -2.11
C HIS A 262 17.54 -7.49 -1.00
N VAL A 263 16.41 -8.15 -0.69
CA VAL A 263 16.29 -9.12 0.41
C VAL A 263 16.44 -10.55 -0.10
N ILE A 264 15.82 -10.89 -1.23
CA ILE A 264 15.71 -12.26 -1.76
C ILE A 264 16.30 -12.32 -3.17
N HIS A 265 17.48 -12.93 -3.31
CA HIS A 265 18.27 -12.99 -4.56
C HIS A 265 17.99 -14.26 -5.39
N VAL A 266 16.72 -14.54 -5.64
CA VAL A 266 16.30 -15.78 -6.33
C VAL A 266 16.62 -15.76 -7.83
N HIS A 267 16.52 -14.62 -8.51
CA HIS A 267 16.83 -14.56 -9.95
C HIS A 267 18.32 -14.81 -10.19
N ALA A 268 19.18 -14.23 -9.35
CA ALA A 268 20.62 -14.48 -9.38
C ALA A 268 20.92 -15.98 -9.26
N LEU A 269 20.24 -16.68 -8.36
CA LEU A 269 20.39 -18.12 -8.18
C LEU A 269 20.06 -18.93 -9.46
N PHE A 270 18.99 -18.57 -10.17
CA PHE A 270 18.58 -19.23 -11.43
C PHE A 270 19.46 -18.89 -12.64
N VAL A 271 20.34 -17.89 -12.52
CA VAL A 271 21.28 -17.48 -13.57
C VAL A 271 22.73 -17.93 -13.27
N THR A 272 22.98 -18.46 -12.06
CA THR A 272 24.31 -18.99 -11.67
C THR A 272 24.81 -20.15 -12.52
N ASN A 273 26.11 -20.44 -12.41
CA ASN A 273 26.73 -21.62 -13.02
C ASN A 273 26.01 -22.90 -12.54
N PRO A 274 25.57 -23.79 -13.46
CA PRO A 274 24.90 -25.04 -13.12
C PRO A 274 25.66 -25.92 -12.10
N ALA A 275 27.00 -25.90 -12.12
CA ALA A 275 27.82 -26.61 -11.14
C ALA A 275 27.64 -26.03 -9.72
N LEU A 276 27.60 -24.70 -9.59
CA LEU A 276 27.32 -24.00 -8.33
C LEU A 276 25.87 -24.19 -7.87
N PHE A 277 24.92 -24.23 -8.81
CA PHE A 277 23.54 -24.59 -8.50
C PHE A 277 23.45 -26.05 -7.99
N ASN A 278 24.29 -26.95 -8.51
CA ASN A 278 24.34 -28.34 -8.05
C ASN A 278 24.91 -28.46 -6.62
N THR A 279 25.81 -27.56 -6.19
CA THR A 279 26.38 -27.51 -4.82
C THR A 279 25.43 -26.95 -3.76
N LEU A 280 24.23 -26.48 -4.14
CA LEU A 280 23.10 -26.40 -3.18
C LEU A 280 22.94 -27.73 -2.41
N HIS A 281 23.33 -28.86 -3.03
CA HIS A 281 23.35 -30.19 -2.43
C HIS A 281 24.32 -30.37 -1.25
N GLU A 282 25.40 -29.59 -1.17
CA GLU A 282 26.35 -29.64 -0.04
C GLU A 282 25.85 -28.82 1.15
N TYR A 283 25.17 -27.69 0.89
CA TYR A 283 24.51 -26.91 1.95
C TYR A 283 23.34 -27.69 2.59
N GLU A 284 22.65 -28.48 1.77
CA GLU A 284 21.64 -29.47 2.19
C GLU A 284 22.16 -30.55 3.17
N CYS A 285 23.49 -30.75 3.29
CA CYS A 285 24.08 -31.71 4.23
C CYS A 285 24.44 -31.08 5.59
N LYS A 286 24.58 -29.75 5.69
CA LYS A 286 24.97 -29.05 6.92
C LYS A 286 23.78 -28.62 7.80
N PHE A 287 22.62 -28.35 7.19
CA PHE A 287 21.35 -28.06 7.88
C PHE A 287 20.33 -29.17 7.55
N HIS A 288 20.27 -30.20 8.41
CA HIS A 288 19.31 -31.32 8.36
C HIS A 288 19.11 -32.04 7.01
N VAL A 289 19.58 -33.30 6.97
CA VAL A 289 19.45 -34.30 5.89
C VAL A 289 18.00 -34.56 5.36
N LYS A 290 16.96 -33.92 5.91
CA LYS A 290 15.54 -34.25 5.67
C LYS A 290 14.75 -33.29 4.75
N LEU A 291 15.29 -32.15 4.30
CA LEU A 291 14.50 -31.08 3.62
C LEU A 291 14.90 -30.68 2.17
N LYS A 292 15.75 -31.48 1.50
CA LYS A 292 16.37 -31.16 0.19
C LYS A 292 15.36 -30.71 -0.89
N LEU A 293 14.22 -31.40 -1.00
CA LEU A 293 13.20 -31.15 -2.01
C LEU A 293 12.40 -29.85 -1.78
N TYR A 294 12.22 -29.46 -0.51
CA TYR A 294 11.42 -28.29 -0.13
C TYR A 294 12.15 -26.98 -0.46
N ILE A 295 13.47 -26.96 -0.35
CA ILE A 295 14.28 -25.78 -0.71
C ILE A 295 14.07 -25.44 -2.18
N LEU A 296 14.19 -26.43 -3.06
CA LEU A 296 14.07 -26.22 -4.50
C LEU A 296 12.65 -25.79 -4.89
N ALA A 297 11.63 -26.43 -4.31
CA ALA A 297 10.23 -26.05 -4.51
C ALA A 297 9.95 -24.61 -4.02
N SER A 298 10.53 -24.21 -2.88
CA SER A 298 10.34 -22.88 -2.29
C SER A 298 11.00 -21.79 -3.13
N VAL A 299 12.25 -22.00 -3.54
CA VAL A 299 13.00 -21.09 -4.43
C VAL A 299 12.25 -20.89 -5.75
N ALA A 300 11.72 -21.98 -6.32
CA ALA A 300 11.01 -21.91 -7.59
C ALA A 300 9.61 -21.29 -7.46
N TYR A 301 8.92 -21.53 -6.35
CA TYR A 301 7.67 -20.84 -6.02
C TYR A 301 7.88 -19.32 -5.92
N VAL A 302 8.91 -18.88 -5.20
CA VAL A 302 9.24 -17.46 -5.06
C VAL A 302 9.63 -16.84 -6.41
N ASN A 303 10.37 -17.57 -7.26
CA ASN A 303 10.69 -17.10 -8.62
C ASN A 303 9.41 -16.84 -9.44
N GLY A 304 8.45 -17.77 -9.41
CA GLY A 304 7.15 -17.57 -10.05
C GLY A 304 6.35 -16.38 -9.48
N LYS A 305 6.49 -16.10 -8.19
CA LYS A 305 5.89 -14.91 -7.56
C LYS A 305 6.52 -13.60 -7.99
N LEU A 306 7.84 -13.55 -8.09
CA LEU A 306 8.54 -12.38 -8.58
C LEU A 306 8.21 -12.11 -10.05
N PHE A 307 8.12 -13.17 -10.86
CA PHE A 307 7.63 -13.09 -12.24
C PHE A 307 6.23 -12.47 -12.32
N TYR A 308 5.29 -12.91 -11.48
CA TYR A 308 3.95 -12.30 -11.40
C TYR A 308 3.99 -10.81 -11.02
N MET A 309 4.77 -10.44 -9.99
CA MET A 309 4.87 -9.05 -9.53
C MET A 309 5.46 -8.13 -10.61
N LYS A 310 6.45 -8.61 -11.37
CA LYS A 310 7.00 -7.91 -12.53
C LYS A 310 5.91 -7.55 -13.54
N TYR A 311 5.15 -8.52 -14.02
CA TYR A 311 4.11 -8.29 -15.04
C TYR A 311 2.92 -7.47 -14.54
N LEU A 312 2.64 -7.49 -13.22
CA LEU A 312 1.68 -6.57 -12.63
C LEU A 312 2.07 -5.11 -12.85
N LEU A 313 3.37 -4.79 -12.84
CA LEU A 313 3.90 -3.45 -13.06
C LEU A 313 4.04 -3.11 -14.55
N LEU A 314 4.61 -4.03 -15.35
CA LEU A 314 4.80 -3.86 -16.80
C LEU A 314 3.48 -3.63 -17.55
N PHE A 315 2.41 -4.33 -17.17
CA PHE A 315 1.06 -4.12 -17.73
C PHE A 315 0.31 -3.00 -17.01
N GLY A 316 0.55 -2.82 -15.70
CA GLY A 316 -0.16 -1.86 -14.86
C GLY A 316 0.10 -0.41 -15.22
N ILE A 317 1.35 -0.03 -15.49
CA ILE A 317 1.72 1.37 -15.77
C ILE A 317 1.05 1.88 -17.07
N PRO A 318 1.17 1.20 -18.23
CA PRO A 318 0.55 1.70 -19.45
C PRO A 318 -0.97 1.57 -19.45
N SER A 319 -1.51 0.54 -18.78
CA SER A 319 -2.96 0.38 -18.56
C SER A 319 -3.54 1.54 -17.75
N TRP A 320 -2.80 2.07 -16.77
CA TRP A 320 -3.25 3.24 -16.02
C TRP A 320 -3.38 4.48 -16.91
N PHE A 321 -2.38 4.78 -17.73
CA PHE A 321 -2.42 5.92 -18.67
C PHE A 321 -3.55 5.79 -19.70
N ALA A 322 -3.71 4.62 -20.30
CA ALA A 322 -4.83 4.37 -21.22
C ALA A 322 -6.20 4.55 -20.53
N SER A 323 -6.33 4.14 -19.27
CA SER A 323 -7.56 4.36 -18.49
C SER A 323 -7.82 5.84 -18.19
N VAL A 324 -6.77 6.67 -18.06
CA VAL A 324 -6.88 8.13 -17.85
C VAL A 324 -7.43 8.82 -19.11
N ASP A 325 -7.06 8.30 -20.28
CA ASP A 325 -7.51 8.77 -21.59
C ASP A 325 -8.97 8.34 -21.89
N GLY A 326 -9.52 7.40 -21.12
CA GLY A 326 -10.88 6.87 -21.28
C GLY A 326 -10.96 5.56 -22.07
N MET A 327 -9.82 4.98 -22.46
CA MET A 327 -9.73 3.67 -23.10
C MET A 327 -9.99 2.53 -22.09
N LYS A 328 -10.31 1.32 -22.58
CA LYS A 328 -10.53 0.13 -21.75
C LYS A 328 -9.40 -0.88 -21.97
N PRO A 329 -8.23 -0.68 -21.34
CA PRO A 329 -7.12 -1.60 -21.50
C PRO A 329 -7.47 -3.00 -20.95
N PRO A 330 -6.82 -4.06 -21.47
CA PRO A 330 -6.92 -5.39 -20.90
C PRO A 330 -6.58 -5.36 -19.41
N ALA A 331 -7.35 -6.11 -18.61
CA ALA A 331 -7.09 -6.16 -17.18
C ALA A 331 -5.77 -6.90 -16.89
N GLY A 332 -5.13 -6.53 -15.77
CA GLY A 332 -3.83 -7.07 -15.37
C GLY A 332 -3.85 -8.57 -15.03
N PRO A 333 -2.67 -9.15 -14.78
CA PRO A 333 -2.52 -10.58 -14.58
C PRO A 333 -3.18 -11.00 -13.25
N ALA A 334 -3.82 -12.16 -13.26
CA ALA A 334 -4.28 -12.81 -12.04
C ALA A 334 -3.11 -13.45 -11.27
N CYS A 335 -3.19 -13.44 -9.94
CA CYS A 335 -2.17 -14.06 -9.09
C CYS A 335 -2.06 -15.57 -9.39
N ILE A 336 -0.83 -16.02 -9.68
CA ILE A 336 -0.51 -17.43 -10.01
C ILE A 336 -0.98 -18.39 -8.91
N SER A 337 -0.91 -17.99 -7.64
CA SER A 337 -1.40 -18.80 -6.50
C SER A 337 -2.90 -18.78 -6.27
N ARG A 338 -3.65 -18.14 -7.16
CA ARG A 338 -5.11 -18.18 -7.15
C ARG A 338 -5.64 -19.20 -8.15
N ILE A 339 -4.84 -19.58 -9.14
CA ILE A 339 -5.29 -20.35 -10.29
C ILE A 339 -4.57 -21.70 -10.31
N SER A 340 -5.35 -22.76 -10.29
CA SER A 340 -4.87 -24.14 -10.44
C SER A 340 -5.17 -24.73 -11.82
N ASN A 341 -6.14 -24.18 -12.56
CA ASN A 341 -6.48 -24.60 -13.93
C ASN A 341 -5.69 -23.76 -14.95
N TYR A 342 -4.84 -24.37 -15.75
CA TYR A 342 -4.02 -23.62 -16.70
C TYR A 342 -4.82 -23.07 -17.87
N SER A 343 -5.95 -23.66 -18.25
CA SER A 343 -6.85 -23.00 -19.19
C SER A 343 -7.33 -21.62 -18.71
N GLN A 344 -7.39 -21.41 -17.38
CA GLN A 344 -7.66 -20.11 -16.79
C GLN A 344 -6.40 -19.27 -16.62
N MET A 345 -5.24 -19.89 -16.41
CA MET A 345 -3.96 -19.19 -16.39
C MET A 345 -3.74 -18.46 -17.72
N TRP A 346 -3.87 -19.16 -18.85
CA TRP A 346 -3.76 -18.58 -20.18
C TRP A 346 -4.79 -17.47 -20.44
N ARG A 347 -6.01 -17.59 -19.89
CA ARG A 347 -7.05 -16.56 -20.02
C ARG A 347 -6.78 -15.29 -19.22
N ASN A 348 -6.16 -15.43 -18.05
CA ASN A 348 -6.14 -14.38 -17.03
C ASN A 348 -4.75 -13.80 -16.76
N PHE A 349 -3.68 -14.42 -17.29
CA PHE A 349 -2.33 -13.89 -17.14
C PHE A 349 -2.09 -12.75 -18.14
N ASP A 350 -2.09 -13.05 -19.44
CA ASP A 350 -2.07 -12.04 -20.50
C ASP A 350 -3.38 -12.10 -21.30
N ARG A 351 -4.32 -11.23 -20.92
CA ARG A 351 -5.64 -11.16 -21.57
C ARG A 351 -5.56 -10.67 -23.00
N GLY A 352 -4.62 -9.78 -23.30
CA GLY A 352 -4.44 -9.19 -24.62
C GLY A 352 -3.96 -10.24 -25.62
N LEU A 353 -2.87 -10.94 -25.28
CA LEU A 353 -2.35 -12.04 -26.08
C LEU A 353 -3.37 -13.18 -26.20
N TYR A 354 -4.05 -13.54 -25.11
CA TYR A 354 -5.08 -14.58 -25.15
C TYR A 354 -6.22 -14.23 -26.12
N GLU A 355 -6.76 -13.02 -26.07
CA GLU A 355 -7.88 -12.63 -26.94
C GLU A 355 -7.42 -12.52 -28.40
N PHE A 356 -6.18 -12.09 -28.64
CA PHE A 356 -5.55 -12.17 -29.96
C PHE A 356 -5.47 -13.61 -30.46
N LEU A 357 -4.84 -14.52 -29.71
CA LEU A 357 -4.71 -15.94 -30.07
C LEU A 357 -6.07 -16.59 -30.31
N LYS A 358 -7.05 -16.30 -29.46
CA LYS A 358 -8.39 -16.86 -29.54
C LYS A 358 -9.14 -16.39 -30.79
N ARG A 359 -9.24 -15.06 -31.02
CA ARG A 359 -10.03 -14.51 -32.13
C ARG A 359 -9.32 -14.61 -33.47
N GLN A 360 -7.99 -14.49 -33.49
CA GLN A 360 -7.21 -14.42 -34.73
C GLN A 360 -6.70 -15.78 -35.19
N VAL A 361 -6.41 -16.72 -34.28
CA VAL A 361 -5.83 -18.04 -34.61
C VAL A 361 -6.81 -19.17 -34.30
N TYR A 362 -7.21 -19.32 -33.03
CA TYR A 362 -7.93 -20.51 -32.57
C TYR A 362 -9.31 -20.68 -33.21
N ILE A 363 -10.17 -19.65 -33.16
CA ILE A 363 -11.54 -19.74 -33.71
C ILE A 363 -11.54 -19.98 -35.23
N PRO A 364 -10.74 -19.25 -36.04
CA PRO A 364 -10.65 -19.50 -37.48
C PRO A 364 -10.17 -20.92 -37.84
N VAL A 365 -9.15 -21.44 -37.14
CA VAL A 365 -8.60 -22.78 -37.44
C VAL A 365 -9.51 -23.91 -36.92
N ALA A 366 -10.17 -23.72 -35.77
CA ALA A 366 -11.09 -24.70 -35.23
C ALA A 366 -12.35 -24.87 -36.11
N GLY A 367 -12.83 -23.79 -36.71
CA GLY A 367 -14.01 -23.77 -37.57
C GLY A 367 -15.31 -24.08 -36.83
N ASP A 368 -16.33 -24.52 -37.57
CA ASP A 368 -17.67 -24.78 -37.03
C ASP A 368 -17.69 -25.99 -36.05
N PRO A 369 -18.20 -25.80 -34.81
CA PRO A 369 -18.43 -26.88 -33.84
C PRO A 369 -19.29 -28.05 -34.33
N SER A 370 -20.13 -27.84 -35.35
CA SER A 370 -21.04 -28.87 -35.88
C SER A 370 -20.33 -29.93 -36.77
N SER A 371 -19.08 -29.69 -37.18
CA SER A 371 -18.38 -30.54 -38.12
C SER A 371 -17.93 -31.89 -37.53
N LYS A 372 -18.02 -32.98 -38.32
CA LYS A 372 -17.49 -34.31 -37.96
C LYS A 372 -15.99 -34.31 -37.61
N TYR A 373 -15.21 -33.42 -38.23
CA TYR A 373 -13.76 -33.29 -37.99
C TYR A 373 -13.40 -32.28 -36.91
N PHE A 374 -14.38 -31.77 -36.15
CA PHE A 374 -14.17 -30.70 -35.17
C PHE A 374 -13.13 -31.06 -34.11
N SER A 375 -13.12 -32.29 -33.59
CA SER A 375 -12.11 -32.72 -32.59
C SER A 375 -10.68 -32.65 -33.13
N LEU A 376 -10.47 -33.04 -34.38
CA LEU A 376 -9.16 -32.99 -35.04
C LEU A 376 -8.76 -31.54 -35.35
N ARG A 377 -9.69 -30.74 -35.87
CA ARG A 377 -9.47 -29.30 -36.12
C ARG A 377 -9.20 -28.53 -34.84
N ARG A 378 -9.82 -28.92 -33.72
CA ARG A 378 -9.58 -28.32 -32.40
C ARG A 378 -8.18 -28.62 -31.88
N LEU A 379 -7.67 -29.83 -32.12
CA LEU A 379 -6.29 -30.19 -31.80
C LEU A 379 -5.30 -29.44 -32.71
N ALA A 380 -5.58 -29.38 -34.01
CA ALA A 380 -4.78 -28.59 -34.96
C ALA A 380 -4.74 -27.12 -34.57
N ALA A 381 -5.88 -26.51 -34.20
CA ALA A 381 -5.96 -25.13 -33.73
C ALA A 381 -5.13 -24.90 -32.46
N LEU A 382 -5.15 -25.85 -31.51
CA LEU A 382 -4.31 -25.78 -30.31
C LEU A 382 -2.82 -25.78 -30.68
N LEU A 383 -2.40 -26.70 -31.56
CA LEU A 383 -1.02 -26.77 -32.05
C LEU A 383 -0.61 -25.49 -32.78
N THR A 384 -1.46 -24.94 -33.65
CA THR A 384 -1.18 -23.69 -34.35
C THR A 384 -1.00 -22.51 -33.39
N VAL A 385 -1.84 -22.41 -32.34
CA VAL A 385 -1.70 -21.39 -31.30
C VAL A 385 -0.35 -21.51 -30.59
N PHE A 386 0.04 -22.72 -30.18
CA PHE A 386 1.32 -22.92 -29.50
C PHE A 386 2.54 -22.79 -30.41
N LEU A 387 2.41 -23.08 -31.71
CA LEU A 387 3.45 -22.81 -32.70
C LEU A 387 3.71 -21.30 -32.84
N PHE A 388 2.65 -20.49 -32.81
CA PHE A 388 2.82 -19.03 -32.77
C PHE A 388 3.49 -18.58 -31.47
N VAL A 389 3.08 -19.11 -30.32
CA VAL A 389 3.71 -18.82 -29.02
C VAL A 389 5.20 -19.23 -29.02
N PHE A 390 5.55 -20.35 -29.68
CA PHE A 390 6.94 -20.76 -29.86
C PHE A 390 7.73 -19.77 -30.71
N ALA A 391 7.15 -19.32 -31.83
CA ALA A 391 7.76 -18.30 -32.67
C ALA A 391 7.95 -16.95 -31.93
N TRP A 392 7.00 -16.58 -31.06
CA TRP A 392 7.01 -15.35 -30.28
C TRP A 392 8.09 -15.34 -29.18
N HIS A 393 8.20 -16.39 -28.37
CA HIS A 393 9.18 -16.46 -27.28
C HIS A 393 10.58 -16.89 -27.73
N GLY A 394 10.68 -17.53 -28.91
CA GLY A 394 11.94 -17.95 -29.52
C GLY A 394 12.10 -19.47 -29.59
N THR A 395 13.03 -19.92 -30.43
CA THR A 395 13.22 -21.33 -30.80
C THR A 395 14.13 -22.12 -29.86
N SER A 396 14.39 -21.60 -28.65
CA SER A 396 15.23 -22.28 -27.65
C SER A 396 14.57 -23.54 -27.08
N SER A 397 15.37 -24.56 -26.74
CA SER A 397 14.88 -25.85 -26.22
C SER A 397 14.02 -25.73 -24.96
N ASN A 398 14.25 -24.71 -24.12
CA ASN A 398 13.48 -24.46 -22.91
C ASN A 398 12.01 -24.19 -23.19
N TYR A 399 11.76 -23.31 -24.16
CA TYR A 399 10.41 -22.95 -24.57
C TYR A 399 9.70 -24.14 -25.22
N PHE A 400 10.43 -24.99 -25.93
CA PHE A 400 9.88 -26.24 -26.47
C PHE A 400 9.35 -27.16 -25.36
N TYR A 401 10.13 -27.44 -24.31
CA TYR A 401 9.68 -28.26 -23.18
C TYR A 401 8.52 -27.62 -22.43
N TRP A 402 8.57 -26.30 -22.21
CA TRP A 402 7.48 -25.54 -21.59
C TRP A 402 6.17 -25.67 -22.38
N ILE A 403 6.23 -25.49 -23.71
CA ILE A 403 5.05 -25.60 -24.59
C ILE A 403 4.51 -27.03 -24.59
N LEU A 404 5.38 -28.04 -24.66
CA LEU A 404 4.96 -29.44 -24.63
C LEU A 404 4.18 -29.76 -23.35
N LEU A 405 4.68 -29.32 -22.19
CA LEU A 405 4.01 -29.51 -20.90
C LEU A 405 2.66 -28.77 -20.81
N ASN A 406 2.55 -27.58 -21.41
CA ASN A 406 1.28 -26.85 -21.49
C ASN A 406 0.26 -27.51 -22.42
N ILE A 407 0.70 -28.05 -23.56
CA ILE A 407 -0.17 -28.81 -24.48
C ILE A 407 -0.69 -30.07 -23.78
N LEU A 408 0.21 -30.83 -23.13
CA LEU A 408 -0.15 -32.01 -22.37
C LEU A 408 -1.19 -31.67 -21.28
N GLU A 409 -1.01 -30.55 -20.60
CA GLU A 409 -1.93 -30.10 -19.56
C GLU A 409 -3.34 -29.78 -20.09
N ILE A 410 -3.45 -29.02 -21.18
CA ILE A 410 -4.74 -28.70 -21.78
C ILE A 410 -5.42 -29.98 -22.30
N CYS A 411 -4.64 -30.93 -22.85
CA CYS A 411 -5.15 -32.23 -23.23
C CYS A 411 -5.68 -33.03 -22.02
N MET A 412 -4.98 -33.01 -20.87
CA MET A 412 -5.45 -33.62 -19.62
C MET A 412 -6.76 -32.99 -19.14
N GLU A 413 -6.89 -31.65 -19.18
CA GLU A 413 -8.14 -30.97 -18.86
C GLU A 413 -9.29 -31.39 -19.80
N TRP A 414 -9.02 -31.53 -21.10
CA TRP A 414 -10.02 -31.97 -22.08
C TRP A 414 -10.47 -33.41 -21.83
N ILE A 415 -9.54 -34.31 -21.47
CA ILE A 415 -9.84 -35.68 -21.07
C ILE A 415 -10.69 -35.68 -19.80
N GLY A 416 -10.34 -34.86 -18.80
CA GLY A 416 -11.15 -34.71 -17.58
C GLY A 416 -12.59 -34.24 -17.86
N ILE A 417 -12.75 -33.27 -18.76
CA ILE A 417 -14.08 -32.82 -19.21
C ILE A 417 -14.82 -33.93 -19.96
N ALA A 418 -14.13 -34.70 -20.81
CA ALA A 418 -14.74 -35.83 -21.52
C ALA A 418 -15.23 -36.92 -20.54
N ILE A 419 -14.41 -37.26 -19.54
CA ILE A 419 -14.78 -38.19 -18.47
C ILE A 419 -16.01 -37.69 -17.70
N SER A 420 -16.07 -36.39 -17.40
CA SER A 420 -17.20 -35.79 -16.65
C SER A 420 -18.56 -35.92 -17.36
N LYS A 421 -18.56 -36.16 -18.67
CA LYS A 421 -19.78 -36.35 -19.49
C LYS A 421 -20.24 -37.81 -19.58
N THR A 422 -19.45 -38.75 -19.09
CA THR A 422 -19.78 -40.19 -19.16
C THR A 422 -20.85 -40.59 -18.15
N ALA A 423 -21.66 -41.61 -18.48
CA ALA A 423 -22.65 -42.17 -17.57
C ALA A 423 -22.00 -42.78 -16.30
N PHE A 424 -20.78 -43.29 -16.41
CA PHE A 424 -19.99 -43.81 -15.30
C PHE A 424 -19.68 -42.71 -14.27
N TYR A 425 -19.20 -41.55 -14.73
CA TYR A 425 -18.94 -40.41 -13.84
C TYR A 425 -20.23 -39.93 -13.16
N SER A 426 -21.36 -39.93 -13.86
CA SER A 426 -22.65 -39.56 -13.25
C SER A 426 -23.05 -40.51 -12.11
N LYS A 427 -22.76 -41.81 -12.21
CA LYS A 427 -23.00 -42.77 -11.11
C LYS A 427 -22.12 -42.48 -9.91
N ILE A 428 -20.81 -42.25 -10.11
CA ILE A 428 -19.87 -41.88 -9.04
C ILE A 428 -20.29 -40.58 -8.36
N ARG A 429 -20.69 -39.58 -9.15
CA ARG A 429 -21.16 -38.28 -8.66
C ARG A 429 -22.38 -38.42 -7.75
N ASN A 430 -23.36 -39.24 -8.16
CA ASN A 430 -24.56 -39.47 -7.36
C ASN A 430 -24.23 -40.20 -6.04
N PHE A 431 -23.24 -41.11 -6.05
CA PHE A 431 -22.77 -41.82 -4.86
C PHE A 431 -22.02 -40.91 -3.87
N LEU A 432 -21.08 -40.09 -4.36
CA LEU A 432 -20.24 -39.20 -3.53
C LEU A 432 -20.94 -37.91 -3.07
N GLY A 433 -22.04 -37.57 -3.74
CA GLY A 433 -22.74 -36.30 -3.55
C GLY A 433 -21.93 -35.07 -4.01
N PRO A 434 -22.53 -33.86 -3.92
CA PRO A 434 -21.93 -32.64 -4.45
C PRO A 434 -20.61 -32.22 -3.76
N ARG A 435 -20.46 -32.53 -2.46
CA ARG A 435 -19.22 -32.25 -1.71
C ARG A 435 -18.12 -33.27 -2.04
N GLY A 436 -18.46 -34.55 -2.19
CA GLY A 436 -17.49 -35.57 -2.60
C GLY A 436 -17.02 -35.39 -4.04
N GLU A 437 -17.90 -34.92 -4.93
CA GLU A 437 -17.54 -34.49 -6.30
C GLU A 437 -16.44 -33.42 -6.29
N ARG A 438 -16.56 -32.40 -5.42
CA ARG A 438 -15.51 -31.37 -5.28
C ARG A 438 -14.17 -31.95 -4.84
N ARG A 439 -14.17 -32.84 -3.85
CA ARG A 439 -12.94 -33.46 -3.34
C ARG A 439 -12.26 -34.30 -4.44
N LEU A 440 -13.04 -35.05 -5.21
CA LEU A 440 -12.55 -35.83 -6.36
C LEU A 440 -11.93 -34.92 -7.43
N ILE A 441 -12.59 -33.81 -7.77
CA ILE A 441 -12.07 -32.83 -8.72
C ILE A 441 -10.75 -32.24 -8.20
N ALA A 442 -10.70 -31.79 -6.95
CA ALA A 442 -9.49 -31.23 -6.35
C ALA A 442 -8.30 -32.20 -6.36
N THR A 443 -8.54 -33.49 -6.13
CA THR A 443 -7.50 -34.53 -6.24
C THR A 443 -7.06 -34.73 -7.69
N SER A 444 -7.98 -34.79 -8.64
CA SER A 444 -7.64 -34.94 -10.07
C SER A 444 -6.83 -33.76 -10.63
N MET A 445 -7.07 -32.55 -10.12
CA MET A 445 -6.36 -31.33 -10.49
C MET A 445 -4.90 -31.30 -10.05
N ILE A 446 -4.45 -32.24 -9.20
CA ILE A 446 -3.03 -32.36 -8.85
C ILE A 446 -2.20 -32.73 -10.09
N ALA A 447 -2.75 -33.59 -10.96
CA ALA A 447 -2.08 -34.02 -12.19
C ALA A 447 -1.87 -32.86 -13.18
N THR A 448 -2.85 -31.97 -13.30
CA THR A 448 -2.76 -30.77 -14.15
C THR A 448 -1.81 -29.75 -13.54
N ALA A 449 -2.00 -29.40 -12.26
CA ALA A 449 -1.18 -28.43 -11.56
C ALA A 449 0.31 -28.80 -11.53
N ALA A 450 0.65 -30.10 -11.40
CA ALA A 450 2.02 -30.57 -11.45
C ALA A 450 2.69 -30.21 -12.79
N SER A 451 2.08 -30.58 -13.92
CA SER A 451 2.60 -30.31 -15.27
C SER A 451 2.88 -28.82 -15.48
N GLY A 452 1.93 -27.98 -15.07
CA GLY A 452 2.05 -26.55 -15.19
C GLY A 452 3.19 -25.94 -14.36
N VAL A 453 3.35 -26.36 -13.09
CA VAL A 453 4.44 -25.89 -12.21
C VAL A 453 5.81 -26.23 -12.81
N PHE A 454 5.98 -27.45 -13.34
CA PHE A 454 7.23 -27.84 -14.01
C PHE A 454 7.45 -27.06 -15.31
N GLY A 455 6.39 -26.78 -16.07
CA GLY A 455 6.46 -25.93 -17.24
C GLY A 455 7.06 -24.56 -16.91
N VAL A 456 6.60 -23.93 -15.83
CA VAL A 456 7.11 -22.62 -15.38
C VAL A 456 8.61 -22.66 -15.07
N PHE A 457 9.13 -23.79 -14.56
CA PHE A 457 10.57 -23.92 -14.32
C PHE A 457 11.38 -23.88 -15.61
N PHE A 458 10.94 -24.58 -16.67
CA PHE A 458 11.60 -24.49 -17.96
C PHE A 458 11.50 -23.08 -18.58
N PHE A 459 10.38 -22.40 -18.38
CA PHE A 459 10.18 -21.04 -18.89
C PHE A 459 11.07 -20.01 -18.20
N LEU A 460 11.24 -20.09 -16.86
CA LEU A 460 11.95 -19.08 -16.06
C LEU A 460 13.42 -19.39 -15.78
N SER A 461 13.94 -20.56 -16.17
CA SER A 461 15.32 -20.98 -15.90
C SER A 461 16.12 -21.25 -17.18
N ARG A 462 17.45 -21.29 -17.06
CA ARG A 462 18.33 -21.78 -18.12
C ARG A 462 18.11 -23.28 -18.36
N ASN A 463 18.39 -23.74 -19.59
CA ASN A 463 18.08 -25.12 -20.03
C ASN A 463 18.58 -26.17 -19.05
N GLU A 464 19.84 -26.02 -18.67
CA GLU A 464 20.55 -26.96 -17.80
C GLU A 464 19.95 -26.99 -16.40
N ILE A 465 19.60 -25.83 -15.83
CA ILE A 465 18.99 -25.72 -14.51
C ILE A 465 17.57 -26.30 -14.54
N GLY A 466 16.76 -25.99 -15.55
CA GLY A 466 15.43 -26.54 -15.73
C GLY A 466 15.44 -28.08 -15.80
N ILE A 467 16.38 -28.66 -16.54
CA ILE A 467 16.58 -30.11 -16.62
C ILE A 467 17.02 -30.69 -15.27
N ILE A 468 17.94 -30.03 -14.54
CA ILE A 468 18.36 -30.46 -13.21
C ILE A 468 17.16 -30.50 -12.24
N ILE A 469 16.34 -29.45 -12.25
CA ILE A 469 15.14 -29.36 -11.41
C ILE A 469 14.14 -30.45 -11.78
N PHE A 470 13.87 -30.63 -13.07
CA PHE A 470 12.94 -31.65 -13.56
C PHE A 470 13.39 -33.07 -13.20
N LYS A 471 14.68 -33.40 -13.40
CA LYS A 471 15.25 -34.71 -13.02
C LYS A 471 15.17 -34.94 -11.51
N ARG A 472 15.51 -33.94 -10.70
CA ARG A 472 15.54 -34.06 -9.23
C ARG A 472 14.15 -34.10 -8.60
N LEU A 473 13.20 -33.31 -9.11
CA LEU A 473 11.89 -33.13 -8.50
C LEU A 473 10.82 -34.02 -9.15
N PHE A 474 10.76 -34.15 -10.47
CA PHE A 474 9.74 -34.98 -11.12
C PHE A 474 10.18 -36.45 -11.26
N MET A 475 11.31 -36.70 -11.92
CA MET A 475 11.75 -38.08 -12.23
C MET A 475 12.17 -38.87 -10.98
N SER A 476 12.75 -38.20 -9.98
CA SER A 476 13.06 -38.84 -8.70
C SER A 476 11.80 -39.21 -7.91
N ILE A 477 10.75 -38.37 -7.91
CA ILE A 477 9.49 -38.64 -7.22
C ILE A 477 8.73 -39.77 -7.93
N ILE A 478 8.53 -39.66 -9.25
CA ILE A 478 7.81 -40.67 -10.05
C ILE A 478 8.57 -41.99 -10.11
N GLY A 479 9.88 -41.95 -10.34
CA GLY A 479 10.71 -43.16 -10.36
C GLY A 479 10.81 -43.87 -9.01
N ARG A 480 10.48 -43.20 -7.89
CA ARG A 480 10.36 -43.82 -6.56
C ARG A 480 8.93 -44.32 -6.28
N LEU A 481 7.91 -43.60 -6.76
CA LEU A 481 6.50 -44.03 -6.75
C LEU A 481 6.24 -45.26 -7.64
N LEU A 482 6.96 -45.42 -8.75
CA LEU A 482 6.88 -46.61 -9.62
C LEU A 482 7.65 -47.81 -9.03
N ARG A 483 8.80 -47.56 -8.37
CA ARG A 483 9.53 -48.59 -7.61
C ARG A 483 8.76 -49.11 -6.40
N LEU A 484 7.69 -48.43 -5.99
CA LEU A 484 6.70 -48.87 -5.01
C LEU A 484 6.01 -50.19 -5.41
N ILE A 485 6.03 -50.56 -6.71
CA ILE A 485 5.47 -51.82 -7.23
C ILE A 485 6.49 -52.98 -7.14
N ILE A 486 7.79 -52.70 -6.95
CA ILE A 486 8.87 -53.71 -7.07
C ILE A 486 9.92 -53.53 -5.95
N SER A 487 9.79 -54.35 -4.89
CA SER A 487 10.79 -54.74 -3.86
C SER A 487 10.99 -53.95 -2.54
N LEU A 488 11.18 -54.75 -1.47
CA LEU A 488 11.35 -54.57 0.00
C LEU A 488 12.60 -53.74 0.46
N PRO A 489 13.10 -53.81 1.72
CA PRO A 489 12.52 -53.54 3.04
C PRO A 489 13.25 -52.43 3.85
N ASP A 490 14.37 -51.84 3.40
CA ASP A 490 15.33 -51.24 4.36
C ASP A 490 15.53 -49.72 4.35
N ARG A 491 14.73 -48.90 3.66
CA ARG A 491 14.64 -47.44 3.94
C ARG A 491 13.26 -46.84 3.65
N PRO A 492 12.22 -47.02 4.50
CA PRO A 492 10.85 -46.90 4.01
C PRO A 492 9.93 -45.83 4.62
N PHE A 493 10.33 -44.91 5.51
CA PHE A 493 9.35 -43.99 6.14
C PHE A 493 9.49 -42.50 5.77
N THR A 494 10.69 -41.92 5.87
CA THR A 494 10.88 -40.47 5.74
C THR A 494 10.59 -39.92 4.34
N TYR A 495 10.97 -40.66 3.29
CA TYR A 495 10.75 -40.22 1.90
C TYR A 495 9.29 -40.32 1.46
N TYR A 496 8.56 -41.28 2.02
CA TYR A 496 7.14 -41.50 1.75
C TYR A 496 6.30 -40.39 2.39
N ALA A 497 6.66 -39.98 3.61
CA ALA A 497 6.05 -38.84 4.26
C ALA A 497 6.16 -37.54 3.43
N ILE A 498 7.28 -37.32 2.72
CA ILE A 498 7.48 -36.13 1.87
C ILE A 498 6.57 -36.15 0.63
N ALA A 499 6.49 -37.28 -0.08
CA ALA A 499 5.63 -37.40 -1.26
C ALA A 499 4.15 -37.24 -0.88
N VAL A 500 3.73 -37.86 0.22
CA VAL A 500 2.37 -37.73 0.77
C VAL A 500 2.10 -36.29 1.19
N HIS A 501 3.06 -35.61 1.83
CA HIS A 501 2.91 -34.22 2.23
C HIS A 501 2.72 -33.27 1.04
N ILE A 502 3.48 -33.44 -0.06
CA ILE A 502 3.34 -32.62 -1.28
C ILE A 502 1.97 -32.86 -1.94
N LEU A 503 1.48 -34.10 -1.96
CA LEU A 503 0.13 -34.41 -2.47
C LEU A 503 -0.97 -33.77 -1.62
N ILE A 504 -0.84 -33.81 -0.29
CA ILE A 504 -1.76 -33.13 0.64
C ILE A 504 -1.74 -31.62 0.41
N LEU A 505 -0.54 -31.03 0.25
CA LEU A 505 -0.40 -29.61 -0.02
C LEU A 505 -1.08 -29.22 -1.35
N GLY A 506 -0.85 -29.98 -2.42
CA GLY A 506 -1.50 -29.77 -3.72
C GLY A 506 -3.03 -29.90 -3.62
N TYR A 507 -3.53 -30.85 -2.85
CA TYR A 507 -4.96 -31.02 -2.58
C TYR A 507 -5.56 -29.81 -1.83
N CYS A 508 -4.88 -29.30 -0.80
CA CYS A 508 -5.30 -28.10 -0.08
C CYS A 508 -5.30 -26.87 -0.99
N PHE A 509 -4.25 -26.68 -1.78
CA PHE A 509 -4.13 -25.61 -2.77
C PHE A 509 -5.28 -25.62 -3.78
N ASN A 510 -5.58 -26.79 -4.38
CA ASN A 510 -6.67 -26.92 -5.35
C ASN A 510 -8.04 -26.59 -4.74
N ASN A 511 -8.29 -26.99 -3.49
CA ASN A 511 -9.54 -26.65 -2.80
C ASN A 511 -9.69 -25.16 -2.50
N VAL A 512 -8.58 -24.47 -2.19
CA VAL A 512 -8.53 -23.01 -2.02
C VAL A 512 -8.81 -22.31 -3.35
N CYS A 513 -8.16 -22.74 -4.43
CA CYS A 513 -8.38 -22.19 -5.78
C CYS A 513 -9.85 -22.32 -6.22
N LEU A 514 -10.46 -23.50 -6.03
CA LEU A 514 -11.87 -23.74 -6.35
C LEU A 514 -12.83 -22.84 -5.55
N GLU A 515 -12.52 -22.55 -4.27
CA GLU A 515 -13.34 -21.63 -3.46
C GLU A 515 -13.21 -20.17 -3.94
N LEU A 516 -11.97 -19.74 -4.22
CA LEU A 516 -11.70 -18.40 -4.72
C LEU A 516 -12.36 -18.16 -6.08
N GLU A 517 -12.27 -19.14 -6.98
CA GLU A 517 -12.91 -19.07 -8.29
C GLU A 517 -14.42 -18.88 -8.18
N LYS A 518 -15.08 -19.68 -7.33
CA LYS A 518 -16.52 -19.53 -7.07
C LYS A 518 -16.87 -18.15 -6.52
N TYR A 519 -16.07 -17.64 -5.58
CA TYR A 519 -16.30 -16.30 -5.02
C TYR A 519 -16.23 -15.21 -6.09
N PHE A 520 -15.22 -15.23 -6.97
CA PHE A 520 -15.09 -14.25 -8.06
C PHE A 520 -16.16 -14.42 -9.14
N ALA A 521 -16.61 -15.65 -9.41
CA ALA A 521 -17.72 -15.90 -10.32
C ALA A 521 -19.05 -15.32 -9.80
N ILE A 522 -19.29 -15.35 -8.48
CA ILE A 522 -20.50 -14.81 -7.86
C ILE A 522 -20.47 -13.28 -7.76
N LYS A 523 -19.32 -12.68 -7.42
CA LYS A 523 -19.23 -11.24 -7.13
C LYS A 523 -19.16 -10.33 -8.38
N GLY A 524 -19.09 -10.90 -9.58
CA GLY A 524 -18.93 -10.15 -10.82
C GLY A 524 -17.51 -9.58 -10.94
N ALA A 525 -16.99 -9.55 -12.16
CA ALA A 525 -15.64 -9.15 -12.52
C ALA A 525 -15.36 -7.63 -12.35
N SER A 526 -15.58 -7.06 -11.16
CA SER A 526 -15.02 -5.76 -10.79
C SER A 526 -13.79 -5.98 -9.91
N GLU A 527 -12.61 -6.02 -10.54
CA GLU A 527 -11.30 -6.11 -9.88
C GLU A 527 -10.99 -4.90 -8.97
N ASP A 528 -11.82 -3.86 -8.98
CA ASP A 528 -11.69 -2.67 -8.12
C ASP A 528 -12.13 -2.89 -6.66
N LYS A 529 -12.68 -4.06 -6.32
CA LYS A 529 -13.03 -4.43 -4.94
C LYS A 529 -12.04 -5.42 -4.31
N CYS A 530 -10.79 -5.46 -4.79
CA CYS A 530 -9.77 -6.43 -4.35
C CYS A 530 -9.07 -6.09 -3.02
N ILE A 531 -9.45 -5.01 -2.31
CA ILE A 531 -8.84 -4.66 -1.00
C ILE A 531 -9.68 -5.13 0.20
N LEU A 532 -10.90 -5.64 0.00
CA LEU A 532 -11.68 -6.25 1.08
C LEU A 532 -11.44 -7.77 1.20
N PHE A 533 -10.17 -8.20 1.09
CA PHE A 533 -9.74 -9.58 1.40
C PHE A 533 -9.22 -9.74 2.85
N ILE A 534 -9.47 -8.73 3.69
CA ILE A 534 -9.77 -8.97 5.10
C ILE A 534 -11.23 -8.56 5.25
N ARG A 535 -12.17 -9.35 4.72
CA ARG A 535 -13.28 -9.67 5.61
C ARG A 535 -12.63 -10.62 6.58
N PRO A 536 -12.25 -10.18 7.80
CA PRO A 536 -12.07 -11.18 8.82
C PRO A 536 -13.38 -11.97 8.78
N VAL A 537 -13.33 -13.27 8.99
CA VAL A 537 -14.48 -13.96 9.55
C VAL A 537 -15.05 -12.96 10.55
N SER A 538 -16.26 -12.47 10.31
CA SER A 538 -16.93 -11.52 11.17
C SER A 538 -17.32 -12.27 12.44
N VAL A 539 -16.33 -12.85 13.12
CA VAL A 539 -16.22 -12.76 14.56
C VAL A 539 -16.34 -11.27 14.78
N LYS A 540 -17.49 -10.83 15.27
CA LYS A 540 -17.64 -9.44 15.70
C LYS A 540 -16.41 -9.20 16.58
N PHE A 541 -15.52 -8.29 16.22
CA PHE A 541 -14.33 -7.98 17.03
C PHE A 541 -14.74 -7.74 18.51
N LEU A 542 -15.94 -7.17 18.67
CA LEU A 542 -16.67 -7.04 19.93
C LEU A 542 -16.90 -8.36 20.70
N GLU A 543 -17.17 -9.48 20.04
CA GLU A 543 -17.30 -10.82 20.65
C GLU A 543 -15.96 -11.42 21.08
N PHE A 544 -14.86 -11.10 20.38
CA PHE A 544 -13.51 -11.51 20.78
C PHE A 544 -13.01 -10.74 22.02
N VAL A 545 -13.37 -9.46 22.14
CA VAL A 545 -12.97 -8.59 23.27
C VAL A 545 -13.84 -8.85 24.51
N LYS A 546 -15.09 -9.31 24.35
CA LYS A 546 -16.04 -9.59 25.44
C LYS A 546 -15.48 -10.39 26.63
N PRO A 547 -14.70 -11.48 26.48
CA PRO A 547 -14.11 -12.19 27.63
C PRO A 547 -13.06 -11.38 28.40
N PHE A 548 -12.38 -10.42 27.77
CA PHE A 548 -11.38 -9.57 28.42
C PHE A 548 -12.01 -8.40 29.18
N CYS A 549 -13.27 -8.05 28.89
CA CYS A 549 -14.00 -6.99 29.59
C CYS A 549 -14.18 -7.26 31.10
N GLY A 550 -14.17 -8.53 31.53
CA GLY A 550 -14.34 -8.88 32.94
C GLY A 550 -13.08 -8.69 33.81
N PHE A 551 -11.90 -8.51 33.20
CA PHE A 551 -10.62 -8.44 33.91
C PHE A 551 -10.10 -7.02 34.13
N VAL A 552 -10.68 -6.02 33.47
CA VAL A 552 -10.19 -4.63 33.55
C VAL A 552 -10.96 -3.85 34.60
N PRO A 553 -10.27 -3.11 35.51
CA PRO A 553 -10.94 -2.24 36.47
C PRO A 553 -11.68 -1.11 35.74
N GLU A 554 -12.94 -0.86 36.13
CA GLU A 554 -13.82 0.14 35.51
C GLU A 554 -14.50 1.00 36.59
N VAL A 555 -14.62 2.31 36.36
CA VAL A 555 -14.99 3.31 37.37
C VAL A 555 -16.48 3.37 37.78
N SER A 556 -17.43 2.51 37.40
CA SER A 556 -18.89 2.66 37.76
C SER A 556 -19.56 4.05 37.47
N LYS A 557 -20.73 4.04 36.81
CA LYS A 557 -21.45 5.29 36.54
C LYS A 557 -22.19 5.76 37.80
N PRO A 558 -22.31 7.08 38.03
CA PRO A 558 -23.02 7.58 39.20
C PRO A 558 -24.51 7.20 39.12
N GLU A 559 -25.05 6.65 40.21
CA GLU A 559 -26.45 6.23 40.30
C GLU A 559 -27.43 7.42 40.34
N ARG A 560 -26.94 8.57 40.81
CA ARG A 560 -27.68 9.84 40.89
C ARG A 560 -26.99 10.93 40.08
N LYS A 561 -27.74 11.95 39.66
CA LYS A 561 -27.14 13.17 39.10
C LYS A 561 -26.29 13.86 40.17
N ILE A 562 -25.00 14.03 39.88
CA ILE A 562 -24.03 14.70 40.77
C ILE A 562 -24.24 16.21 40.69
N GLN A 563 -24.23 16.89 41.84
CA GLN A 563 -24.37 18.35 41.90
C GLN A 563 -23.13 19.05 41.33
N PHE A 564 -23.30 20.26 40.79
CA PHE A 564 -22.21 21.04 40.22
C PHE A 564 -21.01 21.23 41.17
N ARG A 565 -21.25 21.51 42.45
CA ARG A 565 -20.20 21.68 43.46
C ARG A 565 -19.39 20.39 43.66
N GLU A 566 -20.05 19.24 43.69
CA GLU A 566 -19.40 17.93 43.76
C GLU A 566 -18.58 17.68 42.49
N LYS A 567 -19.10 18.01 41.30
CA LYS A 567 -18.35 17.86 40.05
C LYS A 567 -17.07 18.70 39.98
N MET A 568 -17.16 19.95 40.44
CA MET A 568 -16.00 20.84 40.52
C MET A 568 -14.96 20.29 41.50
N LEU A 569 -15.38 19.78 42.66
CA LEU A 569 -14.47 19.18 43.64
C LEU A 569 -13.75 17.96 43.07
N TRP A 570 -14.46 17.04 42.40
CA TRP A 570 -13.85 15.88 41.74
C TRP A 570 -12.86 16.30 40.65
N THR A 571 -13.22 17.32 39.86
CA THR A 571 -12.33 17.86 38.82
C THR A 571 -11.04 18.43 39.43
N ALA A 572 -11.14 19.14 40.56
CA ALA A 572 -9.98 19.68 41.27
C ALA A 572 -9.10 18.59 41.89
N ILE A 573 -9.70 17.55 42.51
CA ILE A 573 -8.97 16.41 43.08
C ILE A 573 -8.19 15.68 41.99
N THR A 574 -8.85 15.38 40.86
CA THR A 574 -8.20 14.70 39.72
C THR A 574 -7.02 15.51 39.17
N LEU A 575 -7.19 16.83 39.02
CA LEU A 575 -6.13 17.71 38.55
C LEU A 575 -4.96 17.77 39.54
N PHE A 576 -5.23 17.81 40.84
CA PHE A 576 -4.19 17.79 41.88
C PHE A 576 -3.37 16.49 41.84
N VAL A 577 -4.04 15.33 41.75
CA VAL A 577 -3.34 14.04 41.62
C VAL A 577 -2.45 14.01 40.39
N PHE A 578 -2.96 14.49 39.24
CA PHE A 578 -2.20 14.59 38.00
C PHE A 578 -0.93 15.46 38.16
N LEU A 579 -1.07 16.66 38.74
CA LEU A 579 0.07 17.57 38.98
C LEU A 579 1.12 16.96 39.91
N VAL A 580 0.70 16.27 40.97
CA VAL A 580 1.63 15.59 41.89
C VAL A 580 2.42 14.51 41.15
N CYS A 581 1.76 13.70 40.31
CA CYS A 581 2.44 12.69 39.52
C CYS A 581 3.44 13.28 38.50
N CYS A 582 3.16 14.47 37.96
CA CYS A 582 4.07 15.19 37.07
C CYS A 582 5.38 15.65 37.74
N GLN A 583 5.45 15.64 39.08
CA GLN A 583 6.61 16.13 39.83
C GLN A 583 7.40 15.01 40.52
N ILE A 584 6.81 13.82 40.72
CA ILE A 584 7.49 12.69 41.37
C ILE A 584 8.46 12.02 40.38
N PRO A 585 9.77 11.96 40.69
CA PRO A 585 10.75 11.32 39.82
C PRO A 585 10.65 9.79 39.85
N LEU A 586 11.03 9.14 38.75
CA LEU A 586 11.13 7.67 38.65
C LEU A 586 12.34 7.14 39.40
N PHE A 587 12.19 5.94 39.97
CA PHE A 587 13.29 5.27 40.65
C PHE A 587 14.14 4.46 39.66
N GLY A 588 15.48 4.57 39.75
CA GLY A 588 16.42 3.75 38.97
C GLY A 588 16.96 4.39 37.68
N ILE A 589 16.76 5.69 37.46
CA ILE A 589 17.37 6.43 36.35
C ILE A 589 18.84 6.75 36.69
N MET A 590 19.78 6.29 35.85
CA MET A 590 21.23 6.50 36.05
C MET A 590 21.83 7.62 35.20
N SER A 591 21.20 7.98 34.07
CA SER A 591 21.66 9.06 33.19
C SER A 591 20.52 10.02 32.83
N THR A 592 20.69 11.30 33.15
CA THR A 592 19.74 12.37 32.82
C THR A 592 20.25 13.27 31.68
N ASP A 593 21.53 13.15 31.31
CA ASP A 593 22.24 14.07 30.41
C ASP A 593 22.12 13.73 28.92
N SER A 594 21.37 12.68 28.54
CA SER A 594 21.12 12.36 27.13
C SER A 594 20.12 13.34 26.51
N ALA A 595 20.31 13.72 25.24
CA ALA A 595 19.37 14.57 24.51
C ALA A 595 17.98 13.89 24.43
N ASP A 596 16.92 14.59 24.82
CA ASP A 596 15.57 14.04 24.85
C ASP A 596 14.97 13.94 23.44
N PRO A 597 14.77 12.73 22.90
CA PRO A 597 14.22 12.56 21.55
C PRO A 597 12.73 12.94 21.47
N PHE A 598 12.02 13.01 22.60
CA PHE A 598 10.57 13.27 22.64
C PHE A 598 10.21 14.64 23.21
N TYR A 599 11.18 15.56 23.32
CA TYR A 599 10.99 16.89 23.89
C TYR A 599 9.73 17.60 23.38
N TRP A 600 9.47 17.51 22.08
CA TRP A 600 8.31 18.12 21.42
C TRP A 600 6.98 17.44 21.72
N LEU A 601 7.01 16.12 21.87
CA LEU A 601 5.82 15.30 22.08
C LEU A 601 5.28 15.48 23.51
N ARG A 602 6.15 15.82 24.46
CA ARG A 602 5.83 16.02 25.88
C ARG A 602 4.76 17.08 26.13
N VAL A 603 4.76 18.16 25.36
CA VAL A 603 3.78 19.26 25.52
C VAL A 603 2.36 18.76 25.25
N ILE A 604 2.15 18.04 24.14
CA ILE A 604 0.83 17.53 23.73
C ILE A 604 0.42 16.34 24.59
N LEU A 605 1.37 15.46 24.90
CA LEU A 605 1.12 14.28 25.71
C LEU A 605 1.00 14.57 27.20
N ALA A 606 1.16 15.83 27.62
CA ALA A 606 1.20 16.20 29.02
C ALA A 606 2.14 15.28 29.82
N SER A 607 3.37 15.15 29.34
CA SER A 607 4.39 14.24 29.86
C SER A 607 5.63 14.99 30.30
N ASN A 608 6.19 14.62 31.45
CA ASN A 608 7.42 15.20 31.99
C ASN A 608 8.52 14.14 32.07
N ARG A 609 9.72 14.50 31.59
CA ARG A 609 10.86 13.59 31.56
C ARG A 609 11.34 13.24 32.97
N GLY A 610 11.63 11.96 33.18
CA GLY A 610 12.15 11.41 34.42
C GLY A 610 11.11 11.30 35.53
N THR A 611 9.82 11.46 35.23
CA THR A 611 8.73 11.46 36.22
C THR A 611 7.76 10.31 36.03
N LEU A 612 6.88 10.06 37.00
CA LEU A 612 5.81 9.07 36.85
C LEU A 612 4.93 9.32 35.61
N MET A 613 4.86 10.57 35.14
CA MET A 613 4.10 10.98 33.96
C MET A 613 4.92 10.94 32.66
N GLU A 614 5.96 10.11 32.56
CA GLU A 614 6.74 9.96 31.31
C GLU A 614 5.88 9.56 30.11
N LEU A 615 4.93 8.64 30.28
CA LEU A 615 4.02 8.22 29.20
C LEU A 615 2.91 9.25 28.94
N GLY A 616 2.60 10.09 29.94
CA GLY A 616 1.52 11.07 29.93
C GLY A 616 0.18 10.48 29.51
N ILE A 617 -0.58 11.23 28.70
CA ILE A 617 -1.86 10.81 28.12
C ILE A 617 -1.72 10.05 26.78
N SER A 618 -0.49 9.69 26.37
CA SER A 618 -0.23 9.02 25.08
C SER A 618 -1.05 7.77 24.83
N PRO A 619 -1.12 6.81 25.77
CA PRO A 619 -1.89 5.58 25.54
C PRO A 619 -3.39 5.86 25.34
N ILE A 620 -3.91 6.93 25.97
CA ILE A 620 -5.32 7.34 25.89
C ILE A 620 -5.62 7.92 24.50
N VAL A 621 -4.82 8.89 24.07
CA VAL A 621 -5.04 9.58 22.80
C VAL A 621 -4.79 8.65 21.61
N THR A 622 -3.72 7.86 21.65
CA THR A 622 -3.37 6.93 20.56
C THR A 622 -4.43 5.85 20.35
N SER A 623 -4.93 5.24 21.43
CA SER A 623 -6.02 4.25 21.35
C SER A 623 -7.32 4.87 20.83
N GLY A 624 -7.66 6.09 21.25
CA GLY A 624 -8.83 6.82 20.77
C GLY A 624 -8.76 7.14 19.27
N LEU A 625 -7.63 7.68 18.80
CA LEU A 625 -7.41 8.02 17.40
C LEU A 625 -7.41 6.77 16.50
N ILE A 626 -6.75 5.68 16.91
CA ILE A 626 -6.75 4.42 16.14
C ILE A 626 -8.18 3.91 15.96
N MET A 627 -8.98 3.91 17.02
CA MET A 627 -10.35 3.41 16.96
C MET A 627 -11.25 4.30 16.10
N GLN A 628 -11.12 5.63 16.22
CA GLN A 628 -11.84 6.58 15.37
C GLN A 628 -11.46 6.44 13.90
N LEU A 629 -10.17 6.23 13.60
CA LEU A 629 -9.70 6.01 12.24
C LEU A 629 -10.24 4.70 11.64
N LEU A 630 -10.20 3.59 12.40
CA LEU A 630 -10.72 2.30 11.96
C LEU A 630 -12.23 2.33 11.68
N ALA A 631 -12.97 3.07 12.51
CA ALA A 631 -14.41 3.33 12.34
C ALA A 631 -14.67 4.22 11.11
N GLY A 632 -13.95 5.34 10.98
CA GLY A 632 -14.09 6.29 9.87
C GLY A 632 -13.69 5.68 8.52
N ALA A 633 -12.68 4.82 8.50
CA ALA A 633 -12.26 4.05 7.33
C ALA A 633 -13.26 2.94 6.95
N LYS A 634 -14.32 2.72 7.76
CA LYS A 634 -15.31 1.64 7.62
C LYS A 634 -14.68 0.25 7.57
N ILE A 635 -13.52 0.08 8.21
CA ILE A 635 -12.86 -1.22 8.37
C ILE A 635 -13.63 -2.06 9.40
N ILE A 636 -14.16 -1.40 10.43
CA ILE A 636 -15.08 -1.98 11.40
C ILE A 636 -16.52 -1.64 10.99
N GLU A 637 -17.31 -2.65 10.59
CA GLU A 637 -18.74 -2.48 10.30
C GLU A 637 -19.49 -2.26 11.63
N VAL A 638 -19.88 -1.01 11.89
CA VAL A 638 -20.76 -0.64 13.00
C VAL A 638 -22.20 -0.83 12.54
N GLY A 639 -22.95 -1.70 13.20
CA GLY A 639 -24.35 -1.89 12.88
C GLY A 639 -25.18 -0.63 13.14
N ASP A 640 -26.19 -0.38 12.30
CA ASP A 640 -27.06 0.80 12.42
C ASP A 640 -28.10 0.70 13.53
N THR A 641 -28.23 -0.46 14.17
CA THR A 641 -29.19 -0.65 15.26
C THR A 641 -28.78 0.15 16.49
N PRO A 642 -29.71 0.76 17.24
CA PRO A 642 -29.38 1.53 18.44
C PRO A 642 -28.67 0.67 19.51
N LYS A 643 -28.93 -0.64 19.53
CA LYS A 643 -28.25 -1.59 20.42
C LYS A 643 -26.81 -1.84 19.99
N GLU A 644 -26.52 -1.99 18.70
CA GLU A 644 -25.15 -2.13 18.18
C GLU A 644 -24.38 -0.82 18.20
N ARG A 645 -25.05 0.32 17.99
CA ARG A 645 -24.47 1.66 18.21
C ARG A 645 -24.21 1.92 19.69
N ALA A 646 -25.06 1.48 20.61
CA ALA A 646 -24.79 1.56 22.04
C ALA A 646 -23.66 0.59 22.46
N LEU A 647 -23.60 -0.61 21.87
CA LEU A 647 -22.51 -1.56 22.11
C LEU A 647 -21.19 -1.05 21.50
N PHE A 648 -21.24 -0.40 20.35
CA PHE A 648 -20.10 0.21 19.68
C PHE A 648 -19.67 1.49 20.38
N ASN A 649 -20.58 2.37 20.80
CA ASN A 649 -20.26 3.55 21.60
C ASN A 649 -19.77 3.16 23.01
N GLY A 650 -20.31 2.07 23.57
CA GLY A 650 -19.86 1.47 24.83
C GLY A 650 -18.49 0.79 24.70
N ALA A 651 -18.28 0.04 23.63
CA ALA A 651 -17.00 -0.63 23.35
C ALA A 651 -15.92 0.35 22.86
N GLN A 652 -16.25 1.35 22.05
CA GLN A 652 -15.33 2.37 21.53
C GLN A 652 -14.86 3.32 22.65
N LYS A 653 -15.73 3.69 23.59
CA LYS A 653 -15.39 4.64 24.65
C LYS A 653 -14.90 4.02 25.96
N PHE A 654 -15.38 2.84 26.37
CA PHE A 654 -15.20 2.41 27.76
C PHE A 654 -14.46 1.08 27.96
N THR A 655 -14.64 0.09 27.08
CA THR A 655 -14.03 -1.25 27.28
C THR A 655 -12.91 -1.58 26.29
N SER A 656 -12.96 -1.07 25.05
CA SER A 656 -11.83 -1.21 24.13
C SER A 656 -10.75 -0.16 24.41
N LEU A 657 -11.07 1.04 24.90
CA LEU A 657 -10.07 2.08 25.17
C LEU A 657 -9.18 1.72 26.37
N SER A 658 -9.74 1.21 27.47
CA SER A 658 -8.98 0.80 28.65
C SER A 658 -8.12 -0.44 28.38
N VAL A 659 -8.65 -1.46 27.70
CA VAL A 659 -7.88 -2.66 27.32
C VAL A 659 -6.76 -2.31 26.33
N PHE A 660 -7.07 -1.58 25.26
CA PHE A 660 -6.09 -1.25 24.22
C PHE A 660 -5.09 -0.19 24.72
N GLY A 661 -5.54 0.77 25.51
CA GLY A 661 -4.71 1.74 26.20
C GLY A 661 -3.77 1.08 27.20
N MET A 662 -4.21 0.07 27.96
CA MET A 662 -3.34 -0.69 28.88
C MET A 662 -2.28 -1.49 28.12
N VAL A 663 -2.66 -2.15 27.01
CA VAL A 663 -1.71 -2.86 26.13
C VAL A 663 -0.68 -1.89 25.54
N ILE A 664 -1.11 -0.72 25.09
CA ILE A 664 -0.21 0.33 24.58
C ILE A 664 0.69 0.85 25.70
N THR A 665 0.17 1.06 26.91
CA THR A 665 0.95 1.52 28.07
C THR A 665 2.06 0.53 28.40
N ILE A 666 1.75 -0.76 28.47
CA ILE A 666 2.74 -1.83 28.70
C ILE A 666 3.77 -1.87 27.55
N GLY A 667 3.29 -1.82 26.31
CA GLY A 667 4.16 -1.83 25.13
C GLY A 667 5.11 -0.63 25.09
N GLN A 668 4.60 0.58 25.35
CA GLN A 668 5.40 1.80 25.40
C GLN A 668 6.40 1.75 26.57
N ALA A 669 5.98 1.35 27.77
CA ALA A 669 6.89 1.22 28.92
C ALA A 669 8.06 0.26 28.64
N ILE A 670 7.78 -0.90 28.02
CA ILE A 670 8.82 -1.87 27.64
C ILE A 670 9.75 -1.27 26.59
N VAL A 671 9.21 -0.63 25.55
CA VAL A 671 10.02 -0.03 24.47
C VAL A 671 10.91 1.08 25.00
N TYR A 672 10.42 1.93 25.91
CA TYR A 672 11.21 3.04 26.48
C TYR A 672 12.39 2.54 27.31
N VAL A 673 12.21 1.47 28.09
CA VAL A 673 13.30 0.86 28.87
C VAL A 673 14.25 0.09 27.95
N ALA A 674 13.72 -0.66 26.98
CA ALA A 674 14.53 -1.45 26.04
C ALA A 674 15.33 -0.59 25.04
N SER A 675 14.89 0.64 24.76
CA SER A 675 15.60 1.56 23.87
C SER A 675 16.84 2.20 24.52
N GLY A 676 17.14 1.90 25.79
CA GLY A 676 18.29 2.43 26.51
C GLY A 676 18.13 3.90 26.93
N LEU A 677 16.89 4.44 26.96
CA LEU A 677 16.64 5.86 27.23
C LEU A 677 17.05 6.27 28.66
N TYR A 678 17.02 5.33 29.60
CA TYR A 678 17.38 5.52 31.00
C TYR A 678 18.81 5.02 31.35
N GLY A 679 19.55 4.56 30.34
CA GLY A 679 20.83 3.86 30.42
C GLY A 679 20.78 2.48 29.76
N ASP A 680 21.95 1.90 29.47
CA ASP A 680 22.01 0.60 28.81
C ASP A 680 21.43 -0.52 29.71
N PRO A 681 20.51 -1.36 29.22
CA PRO A 681 19.85 -2.40 30.04
C PRO A 681 20.81 -3.39 30.71
N THR A 682 22.02 -3.53 30.15
CA THR A 682 23.09 -4.36 30.69
C THR A 682 23.77 -3.75 31.92
N GLU A 683 23.79 -2.43 32.04
CA GLU A 683 24.42 -1.71 33.16
C GLU A 683 23.43 -1.49 34.32
N ILE A 684 22.16 -1.24 34.02
CA ILE A 684 21.08 -1.01 35.01
C ILE A 684 20.69 -2.32 35.73
N GLY A 685 20.80 -3.45 35.04
CA GLY A 685 20.37 -4.75 35.54
C GLY A 685 18.87 -5.01 35.34
N ALA A 686 18.53 -6.26 35.01
CA ALA A 686 17.17 -6.66 34.64
C ALA A 686 16.11 -6.41 35.73
N GLY A 687 16.50 -6.46 37.01
CA GLY A 687 15.59 -6.23 38.14
C GLY A 687 15.11 -4.77 38.24
N ILE A 688 16.02 -3.80 38.06
CA ILE A 688 15.67 -2.37 38.08
C ILE A 688 14.91 -2.00 36.80
N CYS A 689 15.31 -2.54 35.64
CA CYS A 689 14.55 -2.37 34.40
C CYS A 689 13.09 -2.84 34.54
N LEU A 690 12.85 -3.99 35.17
CA LEU A 690 11.50 -4.49 35.44
C LEU A 690 10.73 -3.56 36.38
N LEU A 691 11.40 -3.02 37.40
CA LEU A 691 10.78 -2.09 38.36
C LEU A 691 10.34 -0.78 37.67
N ILE A 692 11.16 -0.22 36.78
CA ILE A 692 10.80 0.98 36.00
C ILE A 692 9.57 0.71 35.12
N VAL A 693 9.52 -0.45 34.45
CA VAL A 693 8.34 -0.84 33.65
C VAL A 693 7.08 -0.90 34.52
N ILE A 694 7.16 -1.50 35.71
CA ILE A 694 6.02 -1.58 36.63
C ILE A 694 5.57 -0.17 37.07
N GLN A 695 6.51 0.73 37.43
CA GLN A 695 6.19 2.10 37.82
C GLN A 695 5.43 2.86 36.71
N LEU A 696 5.92 2.78 35.47
CA LEU A 696 5.29 3.43 34.31
C LEU A 696 3.91 2.85 34.00
N VAL A 697 3.73 1.53 34.11
CA VAL A 697 2.43 0.87 33.88
C VAL A 697 1.42 1.28 34.95
N VAL A 698 1.81 1.32 36.22
CA VAL A 698 0.93 1.74 37.32
C VAL A 698 0.55 3.21 37.18
N ALA A 699 1.51 4.09 36.86
CA ALA A 699 1.23 5.50 36.64
C ALA A 699 0.27 5.70 35.45
N GLY A 700 0.49 5.01 34.33
CA GLY A 700 -0.40 5.06 33.17
C GLY A 700 -1.81 4.54 33.47
N LEU A 701 -1.94 3.51 34.32
CA LEU A 701 -3.22 2.99 34.77
C LEU A 701 -4.01 4.03 35.60
N ILE A 702 -3.33 4.75 36.50
CA ILE A 702 -3.96 5.80 37.30
C ILE A 702 -4.53 6.89 36.40
N VAL A 703 -3.77 7.37 35.40
CA VAL A 703 -4.24 8.41 34.47
C VAL A 703 -5.43 7.93 33.65
N LEU A 704 -5.41 6.68 33.18
CA LEU A 704 -6.54 6.05 32.48
C LEU A 704 -7.82 6.07 33.33
N LEU A 705 -7.73 5.71 34.61
CA LEU A 705 -8.87 5.70 35.53
C LEU A 705 -9.35 7.12 35.88
N LEU A 706 -8.43 8.07 36.02
CA LEU A 706 -8.76 9.48 36.28
C LEU A 706 -9.51 10.12 35.11
N ASP A 707 -9.10 9.86 33.87
CA ASP A 707 -9.85 10.31 32.68
C ASP A 707 -11.23 9.65 32.62
N GLU A 708 -11.32 8.36 32.94
CA GLU A 708 -12.60 7.64 32.98
C GLU A 708 -13.57 8.21 34.03
N LEU A 709 -13.06 8.57 35.21
CA LEU A 709 -13.83 9.22 36.27
C LEU A 709 -14.46 10.52 35.78
N LEU A 710 -13.68 11.38 35.12
CA LEU A 710 -14.18 12.65 34.58
C LEU A 710 -15.22 12.40 33.47
N GLN A 711 -14.96 11.47 32.54
CA GLN A 711 -15.86 11.15 31.43
C GLN A 711 -17.19 10.51 31.86
N LYS A 712 -17.24 9.82 33.00
CA LYS A 712 -18.47 9.22 33.55
C LYS A 712 -19.44 10.24 34.18
N GLY A 713 -19.06 11.51 34.23
CA GLY A 713 -19.90 12.59 34.71
C GLY A 713 -19.64 13.00 36.17
N TYR A 714 -18.58 12.45 36.79
CA TYR A 714 -18.05 13.00 38.04
C TYR A 714 -17.33 14.33 37.81
N GLY A 715 -16.81 14.59 36.61
CA GLY A 715 -16.16 15.85 36.25
C GLY A 715 -17.03 16.78 35.39
N LEU A 716 -16.53 18.01 35.18
CA LEU A 716 -17.16 19.01 34.32
C LEU A 716 -16.84 18.82 32.82
N GLY A 717 -16.00 17.85 32.46
CA GLY A 717 -15.57 17.64 31.07
C GLY A 717 -14.71 16.39 30.88
N SER A 718 -13.90 16.39 29.82
CA SER A 718 -12.97 15.29 29.50
C SER A 718 -11.63 15.47 30.21
N GLY A 719 -11.06 14.38 30.74
CA GLY A 719 -9.74 14.42 31.37
C GLY A 719 -8.62 14.77 30.40
N ILE A 720 -8.68 14.26 29.15
CA ILE A 720 -7.70 14.57 28.10
C ILE A 720 -7.52 16.09 27.91
N SER A 721 -8.61 16.84 27.72
CA SER A 721 -8.50 18.29 27.50
C SER A 721 -8.00 19.02 28.75
N LEU A 722 -8.43 18.59 29.93
CA LEU A 722 -8.01 19.18 31.20
C LEU A 722 -6.51 19.01 31.45
N PHE A 723 -5.96 17.81 31.23
CA PHE A 723 -4.54 17.51 31.45
C PHE A 723 -3.63 18.27 30.47
N ILE A 724 -4.03 18.37 29.20
CA ILE A 724 -3.30 19.15 28.19
C ILE A 724 -3.27 20.63 28.58
N ALA A 725 -4.43 21.22 28.88
CA ALA A 725 -4.51 22.63 29.24
C ALA A 725 -3.69 22.94 30.49
N THR A 726 -3.76 22.07 31.51
CA THR A 726 -3.00 22.22 32.76
C THR A 726 -1.49 22.22 32.50
N ASN A 727 -0.99 21.26 31.73
CA ASN A 727 0.45 21.16 31.43
C ASN A 727 0.97 22.35 30.62
N ILE A 728 0.17 22.85 29.67
CA ILE A 728 0.50 24.06 28.90
C ILE A 728 0.56 25.27 29.83
N CYS A 729 -0.44 25.45 30.70
CA CYS A 729 -0.46 26.54 31.68
C CYS A 729 0.71 26.44 32.66
N GLU A 730 1.04 25.25 33.17
CA GLU A 730 2.20 24.99 34.02
C GLU A 730 3.51 25.42 33.32
N THR A 731 3.70 24.99 32.07
CA THR A 731 4.89 25.34 31.28
C THR A 731 4.99 26.85 31.06
N ILE A 732 3.87 27.53 30.76
CA ILE A 732 3.83 28.99 30.58
C ILE A 732 4.23 29.69 31.89
N VAL A 733 3.65 29.29 33.02
CA VAL A 733 3.96 29.86 34.33
C VAL A 733 5.42 29.61 34.70
N TRP A 734 5.94 28.39 34.48
CA TRP A 734 7.33 28.06 34.76
C TRP A 734 8.30 28.87 33.91
N LYS A 735 8.09 28.98 32.60
CA LYS A 735 8.96 29.78 31.73
C LYS A 735 8.89 31.28 32.02
N ALA A 736 7.78 31.77 32.56
CA ALA A 736 7.64 33.16 32.98
C ALA A 736 8.35 33.44 34.32
N PHE A 737 8.19 32.55 35.30
CA PHE A 737 8.56 32.79 36.71
C PHE A 737 9.60 31.81 37.29
N SER A 738 10.30 31.00 36.47
CA SER A 738 11.31 30.05 36.98
C SER A 738 12.43 30.78 37.71
N PRO A 739 12.70 30.44 38.99
CA PRO A 739 13.78 31.01 39.77
C PRO A 739 15.14 30.33 39.51
N ALA A 740 15.19 29.30 38.65
CA ALA A 740 16.43 28.59 38.35
C ALA A 740 17.43 29.49 37.62
N THR A 741 18.72 29.34 37.92
CA THR A 741 19.81 30.09 37.27
C THR A 741 20.69 29.18 36.43
N LEU A 742 21.07 29.64 35.23
CA LEU A 742 21.99 28.96 34.33
C LEU A 742 23.23 29.83 34.12
N ASN A 743 24.41 29.21 34.08
CA ASN A 743 25.67 29.91 33.85
C ASN A 743 26.10 29.75 32.39
N THR A 744 25.92 30.79 31.59
CA THR A 744 26.23 30.81 30.15
C THR A 744 27.67 31.27 29.85
N GLY A 745 28.57 31.21 30.85
CA GLY A 745 29.97 31.64 30.72
C GLY A 745 30.18 33.15 30.77
N ARG A 746 29.10 33.96 30.72
CA ARG A 746 29.10 35.42 30.92
C ARG A 746 28.53 35.85 32.29
N GLY A 747 28.18 34.89 33.15
CA GLY A 747 27.57 35.09 34.47
C GLY A 747 26.36 34.18 34.70
N THR A 748 25.80 34.22 35.91
CA THR A 748 24.55 33.52 36.25
C THR A 748 23.34 34.33 35.77
N GLU A 749 22.50 33.70 34.95
CA GLU A 749 21.28 34.30 34.42
C GLU A 749 20.06 33.48 34.87
N PHE A 750 18.99 34.14 35.30
CA PHE A 750 17.73 33.47 35.59
C PHE A 750 17.09 32.91 34.32
N GLU A 751 16.50 31.72 34.44
CA GLU A 751 15.75 31.03 33.38
C GLU A 751 14.40 31.73 33.11
N GLY A 752 13.70 32.17 34.17
CA GLY A 752 12.40 32.82 34.06
C GLY A 752 12.50 34.19 33.40
N ALA A 753 11.70 34.42 32.35
CA ALA A 753 11.76 35.65 31.56
C ALA A 753 11.48 36.92 32.39
N ILE A 754 10.51 36.86 33.32
CA ILE A 754 10.12 38.01 34.14
C ILE A 754 11.15 38.27 35.23
N ILE A 755 11.62 37.22 35.91
CA ILE A 755 12.63 37.33 36.96
C ILE A 755 13.95 37.84 36.37
N ALA A 756 14.33 37.31 35.21
CA ALA A 756 15.51 37.77 34.48
C ALA A 756 15.39 39.23 34.03
N LEU A 757 14.23 39.67 33.55
CA LEU A 757 13.98 41.06 33.18
C LEU A 757 14.21 42.00 34.38
N PHE A 758 13.59 41.71 35.52
CA PHE A 758 13.76 42.53 36.72
C PHE A 758 15.19 42.47 37.26
N HIS A 759 15.82 41.29 37.28
CA HIS A 759 17.20 41.13 37.72
C HIS A 759 18.20 41.89 36.82
N LEU A 760 18.08 41.76 35.49
CA LEU A 760 18.94 42.47 34.53
C LEU A 760 18.71 43.98 34.59
N LEU A 761 17.45 44.42 34.69
CA LEU A 761 17.12 45.84 34.78
C LEU A 761 17.58 46.44 36.12
N ALA A 762 17.63 45.67 37.21
CA ALA A 762 18.11 46.12 38.52
C ALA A 762 19.65 46.11 38.62
N THR A 763 20.32 45.06 38.14
CA THR A 763 21.77 44.86 38.33
C THR A 763 22.66 45.55 37.30
N ARG A 764 22.16 45.83 36.08
CA ARG A 764 22.95 46.48 35.02
C ARG A 764 22.76 48.00 35.02
N ASN A 765 23.86 48.73 34.81
CA ASN A 765 23.87 50.19 34.72
C ASN A 765 23.28 50.69 33.39
N ASP A 766 23.54 50.01 32.27
CA ASP A 766 23.00 50.35 30.94
C ASP A 766 21.59 49.78 30.73
N LYS A 767 20.56 50.57 31.04
CA LYS A 767 19.16 50.12 30.96
C LYS A 767 18.72 49.72 29.55
N ILE A 768 19.20 50.41 28.51
CA ILE A 768 18.84 50.15 27.10
C ILE A 768 19.46 48.83 26.61
N ARG A 769 20.72 48.56 27.01
CA ARG A 769 21.42 47.31 26.67
C ARG A 769 20.84 46.13 27.46
N ALA A 770 20.54 46.33 28.74
CA ALA A 770 19.88 45.33 29.58
C ALA A 770 18.48 44.96 29.06
N LEU A 771 17.71 45.93 28.56
CA LEU A 771 16.42 45.70 27.93
C LEU A 771 16.57 44.89 26.64
N ARG A 772 17.51 45.28 25.75
CA ARG A 772 17.80 44.55 24.51
C ARG A 772 18.29 43.12 24.78
N GLU A 773 19.13 42.95 25.79
CA GLU A 773 19.68 41.64 26.17
C GLU A 773 18.63 40.76 26.86
N ALA A 774 17.65 41.33 27.56
CA ALA A 774 16.50 40.59 28.11
C ALA A 774 15.49 40.15 27.03
N PHE A 775 15.30 40.94 25.97
CA PHE A 775 14.37 40.62 24.87
C PHE A 775 14.96 39.68 23.79
N TYR A 776 16.28 39.66 23.59
CA TYR A 776 16.93 38.92 22.50
C TYR A 776 18.01 37.94 23.01
N ARG A 777 17.67 37.01 23.93
CA ARG A 777 18.62 36.00 24.46
C ARG A 777 18.78 34.77 23.53
N PRO A 778 19.95 34.52 22.91
CA PRO A 778 20.15 33.36 22.04
C PRO A 778 20.37 32.02 22.77
N ASN A 779 20.83 32.04 24.03
CA ASN A 779 21.36 30.86 24.73
C ASN A 779 20.49 30.34 25.89
N LEU A 780 19.36 30.98 26.16
CA LEU A 780 18.38 30.62 27.20
C LEU A 780 17.00 30.47 26.56
N PRO A 781 15.98 29.93 27.26
CA PRO A 781 14.64 29.78 26.70
C PRO A 781 14.09 31.12 26.22
N ASN A 782 14.31 31.38 24.94
CA ASN A 782 13.73 32.49 24.24
C ASN A 782 12.41 32.00 23.66
N LEU A 783 11.50 32.95 23.59
CA LEU A 783 10.09 32.72 23.38
C LEU A 783 9.72 31.97 22.10
N MET A 784 10.68 31.93 21.19
CA MET A 784 10.53 31.64 19.79
C MET A 784 10.86 30.17 19.44
N ASN A 785 11.78 29.56 20.19
CA ASN A 785 12.39 28.30 19.77
C ASN A 785 11.67 27.05 20.29
N LEU A 786 10.50 27.18 20.92
CA LEU A 786 9.71 26.01 21.36
C LEU A 786 8.47 25.72 20.53
N MET A 787 8.29 26.44 19.42
CA MET A 787 6.96 26.63 18.83
C MET A 787 6.66 25.75 17.61
N ALA A 788 7.53 24.79 17.28
CA ALA A 788 7.63 24.27 15.92
C ALA A 788 7.10 22.85 15.64
N THR A 789 6.22 22.27 16.45
CA THR A 789 6.13 20.79 16.45
C THR A 789 4.78 20.21 16.87
N VAL A 790 3.80 20.33 15.98
CA VAL A 790 2.66 19.39 15.99
C VAL A 790 2.40 18.77 14.62
N LEU A 791 2.60 19.48 13.51
CA LEU A 791 2.41 18.93 12.16
C LEU A 791 3.73 18.49 11.49
N VAL A 792 4.85 19.05 11.94
CA VAL A 792 6.22 18.63 11.62
C VAL A 792 6.56 17.26 12.23
N PHE A 793 5.91 16.91 13.34
CA PHE A 793 6.18 15.77 14.22
C PHE A 793 6.12 14.38 13.54
N ALA A 794 5.14 14.10 12.68
CA ALA A 794 5.05 12.79 12.01
C ALA A 794 6.10 12.61 10.89
N VAL A 795 6.54 13.72 10.33
CA VAL A 795 7.43 13.78 9.16
C VAL A 795 8.89 13.83 9.61
N VAL A 796 9.20 14.71 10.57
CA VAL A 796 10.54 14.94 11.08
C VAL A 796 11.09 13.78 11.90
N ILE A 797 10.33 13.16 12.83
CA ILE A 797 10.90 12.07 13.65
C ILE A 797 11.17 10.84 12.80
N TYR A 798 10.27 10.51 11.87
CA TYR A 798 10.47 9.41 10.93
C TYR A 798 11.70 9.67 10.04
N PHE A 799 11.88 10.90 9.55
CA PHE A 799 13.01 11.28 8.70
C PHE A 799 14.32 11.56 9.45
N GLN A 800 14.26 11.97 10.72
CA GLN A 800 15.42 12.14 11.61
C GLN A 800 15.94 10.78 12.07
N MET A 801 15.07 9.83 12.43
CA MET A 801 15.48 8.44 12.68
C MET A 801 16.06 7.78 11.41
N LEU A 802 15.53 8.11 10.23
CA LEU A 802 16.10 7.68 8.95
C LEU A 802 17.46 8.34 8.67
N ALA A 803 17.62 9.64 8.95
CA ALA A 803 18.88 10.38 8.79
C ALA A 803 19.97 9.94 9.77
N ALA A 804 19.62 9.73 11.05
CA ALA A 804 20.55 9.28 12.07
C ALA A 804 21.04 7.84 11.82
N LYS A 805 20.20 6.98 11.22
CA LYS A 805 20.53 5.56 10.97
C LYS A 805 21.05 5.27 9.55
N PHE A 806 20.76 6.14 8.58
CA PHE A 806 21.12 5.99 7.16
C PHE A 806 21.74 7.27 6.55
N GLY A 807 22.45 8.06 7.37
CA GLY A 807 23.15 9.28 6.91
C GLY A 807 24.12 8.97 5.77
N GLY A 808 23.99 9.72 4.66
CA GLY A 808 24.80 9.56 3.44
C GLY A 808 24.05 9.14 2.17
N ASN A 809 22.74 8.83 2.24
CA ASN A 809 21.92 8.50 1.08
C ASN A 809 21.23 9.76 0.47
N ILE A 810 21.21 9.87 -0.87
CA ILE A 810 20.59 11.00 -1.60
C ILE A 810 19.09 11.18 -1.24
N LEU A 811 18.35 10.08 -1.13
CA LEU A 811 16.93 10.08 -0.73
C LEU A 811 16.73 10.62 0.69
N VAL A 812 17.64 10.32 1.61
CA VAL A 812 17.54 10.74 3.01
C VAL A 812 17.93 12.21 3.15
N ASN A 813 18.96 12.66 2.42
CA ASN A 813 19.34 14.07 2.37
C ASN A 813 18.27 14.95 1.70
N LEU A 814 17.53 14.42 0.70
CA LEU A 814 16.37 15.10 0.11
C LEU A 814 15.23 15.27 1.12
N LEU A 815 15.02 14.28 1.99
CA LEU A 815 14.00 14.32 3.03
C LEU A 815 14.36 15.30 4.15
N GLY A 816 15.62 15.32 4.61
CA GLY A 816 16.08 16.31 5.56
C GLY A 816 17.53 16.11 6.02
N THR A 817 18.30 17.21 6.11
CA THR A 817 19.61 17.24 6.77
C THR A 817 19.50 17.95 8.11
N TRP A 818 20.21 17.46 9.12
CA TRP A 818 20.15 17.93 10.50
C TRP A 818 21.55 18.41 10.93
N SER A 819 21.62 19.45 11.75
CA SER A 819 22.87 19.83 12.41
C SER A 819 22.70 20.05 13.91
N ASP A 820 23.70 19.61 14.66
CA ASP A 820 23.79 19.78 16.11
C ASP A 820 24.64 21.02 16.42
N ALA A 821 24.05 22.23 16.36
CA ALA A 821 24.78 23.41 16.85
C ALA A 821 24.68 23.51 18.38
N GLY A 822 25.53 22.75 19.08
CA GLY A 822 25.99 23.05 20.44
C GLY A 822 24.94 23.18 21.55
N GLY A 823 23.68 22.80 21.34
CA GLY A 823 22.61 22.82 22.35
C GLY A 823 21.93 21.46 22.51
N TYR A 824 21.05 21.34 23.50
CA TYR A 824 20.24 20.13 23.79
C TYR A 824 19.23 19.74 22.66
N ARG A 825 19.31 20.36 21.46
CA ARG A 825 18.36 20.19 20.35
C ARG A 825 19.08 20.20 18.99
N SER A 826 18.69 19.28 18.11
CA SER A 826 19.04 19.25 16.69
C SER A 826 17.99 19.96 15.83
N TYR A 827 18.42 20.72 14.82
CA TYR A 827 17.53 21.46 13.91
C TYR A 827 17.74 21.06 12.44
N PRO A 828 16.68 21.11 11.61
CA PRO A 828 16.80 20.78 10.20
C PRO A 828 17.42 21.96 9.46
N THR A 829 18.50 21.70 8.71
CA THR A 829 19.22 22.70 7.91
C THR A 829 18.92 22.62 6.42
N GLY A 830 18.26 21.55 5.96
CA GLY A 830 17.94 21.34 4.55
C GLY A 830 16.95 20.21 4.32
N GLY A 831 16.45 20.10 3.08
CA GLY A 831 15.48 19.09 2.64
C GLY A 831 14.01 19.48 2.85
N ILE A 832 13.09 18.54 2.61
CA ILE A 832 11.64 18.76 2.76
C ILE A 832 11.26 19.13 4.21
N CYS A 833 11.96 18.55 5.20
CA CYS A 833 11.72 18.85 6.61
C CYS A 833 11.93 20.34 6.96
N TYR A 834 12.91 20.99 6.33
CA TYR A 834 13.16 22.42 6.52
C TYR A 834 11.95 23.23 6.07
N TYR A 835 11.43 23.02 4.85
CA TYR A 835 10.26 23.76 4.34
C TYR A 835 8.95 23.53 5.11
N LEU A 836 8.86 22.43 5.88
CA LEU A 836 7.68 22.12 6.70
C LEU A 836 7.79 22.66 8.12
N SER A 837 9.02 22.95 8.60
CA SER A 837 9.23 23.60 9.89
C SER A 837 8.94 25.09 9.82
N PRO A 838 8.38 25.71 10.88
CA PRO A 838 8.20 27.15 10.93
C PRO A 838 9.56 27.88 11.00
N PRO A 839 9.64 29.09 10.43
CA PRO A 839 10.81 29.94 10.59
C PRO A 839 10.90 30.45 12.03
N GLU A 840 12.09 30.34 12.64
CA GLU A 840 12.31 30.70 14.03
C GLU A 840 12.45 32.21 14.25
N THR A 841 12.64 33.07 13.25
CA THR A 841 12.72 34.52 13.52
C THR A 841 12.16 35.33 12.37
N LEU A 842 11.69 36.54 12.67
CA LEU A 842 11.33 37.51 11.64
C LEU A 842 12.51 37.81 10.70
N ALA A 843 13.76 37.70 11.21
CA ALA A 843 14.97 37.82 10.39
C ALA A 843 15.12 36.65 9.40
N HIS A 844 14.87 35.42 9.84
CA HIS A 844 14.90 34.23 8.99
C HIS A 844 13.82 34.26 7.88
N VAL A 845 12.67 34.90 8.15
CA VAL A 845 11.64 35.14 7.13
C VAL A 845 12.13 36.06 6.01
N ILE A 846 12.98 37.03 6.34
CA ILE A 846 13.56 37.97 5.37
C ILE A 846 14.70 37.31 4.60
N GLU A 847 15.50 36.47 5.27
CA GLU A 847 16.62 35.75 4.65
C GLU A 847 16.16 34.66 3.67
N ASP A 848 15.11 33.91 4.00
CA ASP A 848 14.53 32.88 3.13
C ASP A 848 12.99 33.03 2.98
N PRO A 849 12.53 33.89 2.06
CA PRO A 849 11.10 34.12 1.86
C PRO A 849 10.38 32.90 1.25
N MET A 850 11.10 32.03 0.52
CA MET A 850 10.50 30.84 -0.10
C MET A 850 10.10 29.81 0.96
N HIS A 851 10.96 29.61 1.97
CA HIS A 851 10.62 28.78 3.13
C HIS A 851 9.31 29.24 3.80
N CYS A 852 9.18 30.54 4.03
CA CYS A 852 7.98 31.13 4.65
C CYS A 852 6.71 30.89 3.82
N VAL A 853 6.77 31.14 2.50
CA VAL A 853 5.61 30.94 1.62
C VAL A 853 5.14 29.48 1.60
N VAL A 854 6.08 28.54 1.50
CA VAL A 854 5.76 27.10 1.49
C VAL A 854 5.12 26.68 2.81
N TYR A 855 5.67 27.15 3.95
CA TYR A 855 5.12 26.87 5.28
C TYR A 855 3.68 27.41 5.44
N ILE A 856 3.42 28.65 5.03
CA ILE A 856 2.08 29.27 5.11
C ILE A 856 1.05 28.48 4.30
N VAL A 857 1.38 28.17 3.03
CA VAL A 857 0.47 27.43 2.13
C VAL A 857 0.20 26.03 2.69
N PHE A 858 1.23 25.37 3.21
CA PHE A 858 1.11 24.05 3.80
C PHE A 858 0.23 24.05 5.07
N MET A 859 0.46 24.99 6.00
CA MET A 859 -0.30 25.09 7.24
C MET A 859 -1.78 25.40 6.98
N LEU A 860 -2.07 26.41 6.15
CA LEU A 860 -3.46 26.76 5.83
C LEU A 860 -4.18 25.64 5.07
N GLY A 861 -3.51 25.03 4.08
CA GLY A 861 -4.06 23.95 3.29
C GLY A 861 -4.34 22.70 4.12
N SER A 862 -3.42 22.31 5.00
CA SER A 862 -3.58 21.15 5.87
C SER A 862 -4.69 21.34 6.91
N CYS A 863 -4.75 22.49 7.60
CA CYS A 863 -5.82 22.76 8.57
C CYS A 863 -7.21 22.77 7.93
N ALA A 864 -7.38 23.37 6.74
CA ALA A 864 -8.65 23.35 6.02
C ALA A 864 -9.05 21.93 5.57
N PHE A 865 -8.09 21.14 5.08
CA PHE A 865 -8.32 19.77 4.65
C PHE A 865 -8.69 18.84 5.83
N PHE A 866 -7.94 18.92 6.93
CA PHE A 866 -8.22 18.11 8.13
C PHE A 866 -9.56 18.47 8.76
N SER A 867 -9.90 19.76 8.88
CA SER A 867 -11.20 20.18 9.40
C SER A 867 -12.36 19.61 8.57
N LYS A 868 -12.26 19.70 7.23
CA LYS A 868 -13.29 19.17 6.32
C LYS A 868 -13.40 17.65 6.33
N THR A 869 -12.30 16.93 6.54
CA THR A 869 -12.36 15.46 6.64
C THR A 869 -12.86 15.01 8.01
N TRP A 870 -12.57 15.78 9.06
CA TRP A 870 -12.98 15.47 10.43
C TRP A 870 -14.50 15.54 10.64
N ILE A 871 -15.23 16.42 9.94
CA ILE A 871 -16.70 16.48 10.04
C ILE A 871 -17.38 15.18 9.58
N ASP A 872 -16.80 14.47 8.61
CA ASP A 872 -17.32 13.20 8.12
C ASP A 872 -17.02 12.04 9.07
N VAL A 873 -15.93 12.13 9.84
CA VAL A 873 -15.50 11.10 10.81
C VAL A 873 -16.18 11.28 12.17
N SER A 874 -16.37 12.53 12.60
CA SER A 874 -16.98 12.88 13.88
C SER A 874 -18.50 12.66 13.93
N GLY A 875 -19.14 12.31 12.81
CA GLY A 875 -20.59 12.19 12.74
C GLY A 875 -21.31 13.54 12.81
N SER A 876 -20.60 14.63 12.47
CA SER A 876 -21.15 15.99 12.36
C SER A 876 -21.38 16.39 10.90
N SER A 877 -21.48 15.41 10.01
CA SER A 877 -21.77 15.65 8.60
C SER A 877 -23.20 16.20 8.43
N ALA A 878 -23.46 16.91 7.33
CA ALA A 878 -24.79 17.45 7.06
C ALA A 878 -25.90 16.38 7.08
N LYS A 879 -25.58 15.13 6.73
CA LYS A 879 -26.52 14.00 6.78
C LYS A 879 -26.79 13.54 8.21
N ASP A 880 -25.76 13.50 9.05
CA ASP A 880 -25.88 13.05 10.43
C ASP A 880 -26.62 14.09 11.28
N VAL A 881 -26.32 15.38 11.09
CA VAL A 881 -27.05 16.49 11.74
C VAL A 881 -28.51 16.50 11.31
N ALA A 882 -28.80 16.33 10.01
CA ALA A 882 -30.19 16.23 9.54
C ALA A 882 -30.93 15.03 10.16
N LYS A 883 -30.23 13.89 10.33
CA LYS A 883 -30.79 12.70 11.00
C LYS A 883 -31.07 12.98 12.48
N GLN A 884 -30.17 13.66 13.19
CA GLN A 884 -30.37 14.05 14.59
C GLN A 884 -31.58 15.00 14.76
N LEU A 885 -31.68 16.04 13.91
CA LEU A 885 -32.83 16.95 13.92
C LEU A 885 -34.14 16.20 13.68
N LYS A 886 -34.13 15.23 12.77
CA LYS A 886 -35.29 14.35 12.52
C LYS A 886 -35.65 13.50 13.73
N GLU A 887 -34.68 12.88 14.39
CA GLU A 887 -34.90 12.08 15.61
C GLU A 887 -35.49 12.94 16.73
N GLN A 888 -35.13 14.23 16.80
CA GLN A 888 -35.68 15.23 17.72
C GLN A 888 -37.00 15.87 17.25
N GLN A 889 -37.59 15.39 16.15
CA GLN A 889 -38.82 15.96 15.55
C GLN A 889 -38.69 17.45 15.15
N MET A 890 -37.46 17.93 14.90
CA MET A 890 -37.21 19.28 14.41
C MET A 890 -37.16 19.32 12.88
N VAL A 891 -37.94 20.23 12.28
CA VAL A 891 -38.03 20.41 10.82
C VAL A 891 -37.81 21.87 10.47
N MET A 892 -37.04 22.13 9.41
CA MET A 892 -36.79 23.46 8.90
C MET A 892 -38.02 23.97 8.13
N ARG A 893 -38.53 25.15 8.50
CA ARG A 893 -39.73 25.73 7.89
C ARG A 893 -39.55 25.90 6.38
N GLY A 894 -40.51 25.43 5.59
CA GLY A 894 -40.50 25.51 4.11
C GLY A 894 -39.63 24.47 3.40
N HIS A 895 -38.88 23.62 4.13
CA HIS A 895 -37.95 22.65 3.54
C HIS A 895 -38.38 21.21 3.87
N ARG A 896 -38.50 20.36 2.83
CA ARG A 896 -38.67 18.91 3.01
C ARG A 896 -37.35 18.28 3.47
N GLU A 897 -37.40 17.08 4.06
CA GLU A 897 -36.23 16.36 4.60
C GLU A 897 -35.02 16.32 3.65
N LYS A 898 -35.24 15.99 2.36
CA LYS A 898 -34.17 15.99 1.35
C LYS A 898 -33.58 17.38 1.08
N SER A 899 -34.40 18.43 1.21
CA SER A 899 -33.98 19.82 1.02
C SER A 899 -33.21 20.36 2.23
N MET A 900 -33.54 19.91 3.45
CA MET A 900 -32.81 20.25 4.67
C MET A 900 -31.35 19.77 4.59
N ILE A 901 -31.12 18.54 4.12
CA ILE A 901 -29.75 18.03 3.90
C ILE A 901 -29.00 18.88 2.88
N HIS A 902 -29.67 19.32 1.81
CA HIS A 902 -29.05 20.18 0.80
C HIS A 902 -28.59 21.52 1.36
N GLU A 903 -29.44 22.19 2.15
CA GLU A 903 -29.09 23.45 2.82
C GLU A 903 -27.98 23.27 3.86
N LEU A 904 -28.07 22.26 4.73
CA LEU A 904 -27.00 21.98 5.71
C LEU A 904 -25.66 21.69 5.03
N ASN A 905 -25.67 21.02 3.87
CA ASN A 905 -24.47 20.70 3.11
C ASN A 905 -23.85 21.93 2.41
N ARG A 906 -24.59 23.03 2.28
CA ARG A 906 -24.07 24.32 1.79
C ARG A 906 -23.26 25.04 2.86
N TYR A 907 -23.70 24.97 4.12
CA TYR A 907 -23.08 25.71 5.24
C TYR A 907 -22.01 24.93 5.99
N ILE A 908 -22.26 23.67 6.36
CA ILE A 908 -21.37 22.92 7.26
C ILE A 908 -19.96 22.72 6.69
N PRO A 909 -19.76 22.22 5.45
CA PRO A 909 -18.42 22.04 4.91
C PRO A 909 -17.67 23.37 4.70
N THR A 910 -18.39 24.44 4.35
CA THR A 910 -17.84 25.77 4.13
C THR A 910 -17.37 26.38 5.45
N ALA A 911 -18.20 26.30 6.50
CA ALA A 911 -17.86 26.75 7.85
C ALA A 911 -16.69 25.95 8.43
N ALA A 912 -16.67 24.63 8.24
CA ALA A 912 -15.57 23.78 8.70
C ALA A 912 -14.24 24.14 8.01
N ALA A 913 -14.24 24.28 6.67
CA ALA A 913 -13.04 24.62 5.92
C ALA A 913 -12.52 26.03 6.28
N PHE A 914 -13.43 27.01 6.39
CA PHE A 914 -13.08 28.38 6.78
C PHE A 914 -12.58 28.46 8.22
N GLY A 915 -13.25 27.80 9.17
CA GLY A 915 -12.81 27.73 10.57
C GLY A 915 -11.44 27.09 10.70
N GLY A 916 -11.16 26.01 9.95
CA GLY A 916 -9.82 25.41 9.88
C GLY A 916 -8.77 26.37 9.33
N LEU A 917 -9.09 27.15 8.30
CA LEU A 917 -8.20 28.16 7.73
C LEU A 917 -7.92 29.29 8.73
N CYS A 918 -8.93 29.81 9.42
CA CYS A 918 -8.76 30.84 10.45
C CYS A 918 -7.88 30.38 11.61
N ILE A 919 -8.09 29.14 12.09
CA ILE A 919 -7.24 28.54 13.14
C ILE A 919 -5.79 28.41 12.63
N GLY A 920 -5.60 27.95 11.40
CA GLY A 920 -4.26 27.87 10.78
C GLY A 920 -3.58 29.23 10.66
N ALA A 921 -4.31 30.27 10.25
CA ALA A 921 -3.78 31.63 10.13
C ALA A 921 -3.40 32.23 11.49
N LEU A 922 -4.21 31.96 12.52
CA LEU A 922 -3.93 32.42 13.88
C LEU A 922 -2.71 31.72 14.46
N SER A 923 -2.53 30.43 14.19
CA SER A 923 -1.30 29.69 14.53
C SER A 923 -0.07 30.31 13.86
N VAL A 924 -0.10 30.49 12.54
CA VAL A 924 1.03 31.06 11.78
C VAL A 924 1.40 32.46 12.30
N THR A 925 0.39 33.27 12.61
CA THR A 925 0.60 34.64 13.13
C THR A 925 1.23 34.60 14.52
N ALA A 926 0.71 33.74 15.40
CA ALA A 926 1.30 33.52 16.72
C ALA A 926 2.72 32.96 16.62
N ASP A 927 3.00 32.14 15.60
CA ASP A 927 4.32 31.58 15.32
C ASP A 927 5.33 32.63 14.86
N PHE A 928 4.92 33.59 14.01
CA PHE A 928 5.76 34.72 13.63
C PHE A 928 6.00 35.74 14.76
N MET A 929 5.07 35.86 15.70
CA MET A 929 5.18 36.78 16.83
C MET A 929 6.01 36.22 17.98
N GLY A 930 6.27 34.92 18.00
CA GLY A 930 6.99 34.24 19.08
C GLY A 930 6.26 34.35 20.40
N ALA A 931 5.17 33.62 20.62
CA ALA A 931 4.36 33.69 21.85
C ALA A 931 4.70 32.58 22.89
N ILE A 932 4.53 32.86 24.20
CA ILE A 932 4.90 31.94 25.31
C ILE A 932 4.04 30.69 25.28
N GLY A 933 4.59 29.55 24.88
CA GLY A 933 3.89 28.25 24.88
C GLY A 933 3.37 27.76 23.51
N SER A 934 3.94 28.25 22.39
CA SER A 934 3.49 27.98 21.01
C SER A 934 2.13 28.57 20.65
N GLY A 935 1.98 29.09 19.43
CA GLY A 935 0.69 29.57 18.94
C GLY A 935 -0.40 28.50 18.98
N THR A 936 -0.02 27.25 18.68
CA THR A 936 -0.91 26.09 18.79
C THR A 936 -1.26 25.73 20.23
N GLY A 937 -0.28 25.70 21.14
CA GLY A 937 -0.49 25.36 22.56
C GLY A 937 -1.36 26.38 23.28
N ILE A 938 -1.10 27.68 23.08
CA ILE A 938 -1.92 28.76 23.64
C ILE A 938 -3.34 28.70 23.07
N LEU A 939 -3.50 28.53 21.76
CA LEU A 939 -4.83 28.44 21.15
C LEU A 939 -5.60 27.21 21.67
N LEU A 940 -4.93 26.07 21.85
CA LEU A 940 -5.53 24.88 22.47
C LEU A 940 -5.94 25.17 23.91
N ALA A 941 -5.06 25.73 24.74
CA ALA A 941 -5.37 26.04 26.14
C ALA A 941 -6.54 27.03 26.26
N VAL A 942 -6.52 28.13 25.49
CA VAL A 942 -7.60 29.13 25.48
C VAL A 942 -8.91 28.51 24.99
N THR A 943 -8.88 27.70 23.94
CA THR A 943 -10.09 27.04 23.41
C THR A 943 -10.66 26.06 24.44
N ILE A 944 -9.81 25.28 25.11
CA ILE A 944 -10.24 24.33 26.15
C ILE A 944 -10.83 25.09 27.34
N ILE A 945 -10.16 26.13 27.84
CA ILE A 945 -10.66 26.95 28.95
C ILE A 945 -12.01 27.59 28.58
N TYR A 946 -12.13 28.13 27.37
CA TYR A 946 -13.38 28.70 26.88
C TYR A 946 -14.50 27.66 26.77
N GLN A 947 -14.19 26.46 26.29
CA GLN A 947 -15.14 25.35 26.24
C GLN A 947 -15.62 24.97 27.65
N TYR A 948 -14.72 24.89 28.62
CA TYR A 948 -15.07 24.65 30.02
C TYR A 948 -15.90 25.78 30.62
N PHE A 949 -15.58 27.03 30.28
CA PHE A 949 -16.37 28.20 30.66
C PHE A 949 -17.78 28.16 30.08
N GLU A 950 -17.96 27.76 28.82
CA GLU A 950 -19.28 27.63 28.21
C GLU A 950 -20.11 26.51 28.88
N ILE A 951 -19.49 25.37 29.19
CA ILE A 951 -20.12 24.28 29.94
C ILE A 951 -20.55 24.79 31.33
N PHE A 952 -19.67 25.50 32.01
CA PHE A 952 -19.93 26.12 33.31
C PHE A 952 -21.15 27.06 33.24
N VAL A 953 -21.20 27.96 32.26
CA VAL A 953 -22.31 28.92 32.08
C VAL A 953 -23.62 28.19 31.78
N LYS A 954 -23.60 27.16 30.92
CA LYS A 954 -24.80 26.37 30.60
C LYS A 954 -25.32 25.60 31.82
N GLU A 955 -24.46 24.93 32.58
CA GLU A 955 -24.88 24.21 33.79
C GLU A 955 -25.41 25.18 34.87
N GLN A 956 -24.84 26.39 34.98
CA GLN A 956 -25.39 27.42 35.88
C GLN A 956 -26.77 27.92 35.44
N GLN A 957 -27.00 28.11 34.13
CA GLN A 957 -28.29 28.50 33.59
C GLN A 957 -29.36 27.42 33.85
N GLU A 958 -29.00 26.14 33.72
CA GLU A 958 -29.89 25.01 34.01
C GLU A 958 -30.23 24.87 35.51
N MET A 959 -29.34 25.29 36.41
CA MET A 959 -29.58 25.24 37.86
C MET A 959 -30.42 26.42 38.41
N GLY A 960 -30.62 27.49 37.63
CA GLY A 960 -31.47 28.62 38.00
C GLY A 960 -30.90 29.54 39.09
N GLY A 961 -30.47 30.75 38.71
CA GLY A 961 -30.56 31.92 39.60
C GLY A 961 -29.33 32.41 40.37
N VAL A 962 -28.12 32.46 39.78
CA VAL A 962 -26.99 33.23 40.38
C VAL A 962 -26.36 34.24 39.40
N ALA A 963 -27.03 34.54 38.29
CA ALA A 963 -26.67 35.71 37.45
C ALA A 963 -26.90 37.06 38.16
N GLY A 964 -27.36 37.08 39.42
CA GLY A 964 -27.59 38.29 40.23
C GLY A 964 -26.62 38.50 41.40
N MET A 965 -25.44 37.87 41.42
CA MET A 965 -24.48 38.06 42.54
C MET A 965 -23.06 38.47 42.13
N PHE A 966 -22.77 38.58 40.83
CA PHE A 966 -21.47 39.06 40.33
C PHE A 966 -21.58 40.19 39.28
N PHE A 967 -22.75 40.82 39.19
CA PHE A 967 -22.95 42.16 38.63
C PHE A 967 -23.80 42.98 39.59
#